data_AF-A0A7Z9PW28-F1
#
_entry.id   AF-A0A7Z9PW28-F1
#
_cell.length_a   1.000
_cell.length_b   1.000
_cell.length_c   1.000
_cell.angle_alpha   90.00
_cell.angle_beta   90.00
_cell.angle_gamma   90.00
#
_symmetry.space_group_name_H-M   'P 1'
#
loop_
_entity.id
_entity.type
_entity.pdbx_description
1 polymer ?
#
loop_
_entity_poly.entity_id
_entity_poly.type
_entity_poly.pdbx_seq_one_letter_code
_entity_poly.pdbx_strand_id
1 'polypeptide(L)'
;MTARNSEMDEKPNLEPRKSSGLPATHIYNARSLADRPKVFELVHIAIVNWYLLDREDLPVRGAIAITGANGAGKSSIQDGILAVISALDESKMDFNALARGGASKALGGRSVKDYALGKLDDYGYRRSDEAGTLTRFSLGFKHTVTQEEVSIGFAISTAPGQDKYDIEALFIVKGRVLKTDDFVDDFDEDEYSPVFFQETTDRLQTEGLQVETYSKHEKRKFLKHYLTALQGQKFRMDAEPERVRKGFLAAASLKEIKNISDFARRYVFDPAYIDVGDFRESYERYTALKNKVVRIQDEIDVLSGLIDVCTSYETKGRQIEACEWFKRRALNIEEYLRFRETRENMIKAEADYREREVLLQHGQNALEQRLAQRNAMEKRLNEAGVNDMVEKLRLQEEQKIRAAGELRGEIQRFDTAIKSIVGLQQNAHYIKNHRPLFEAINAVAKTMSPLPASAVEADAVDHSLEGVRSFSALETDIKAQLQKAFAEADAAEMQLKEFEALRNTQGRSSVRVPEAISTFQESLRRDGFDTKLLFELVDDVDEEWQDVIEAYLGQDRLAIVPLPDQAIGAIDAYRRHPNTSPFRAVKVLNSAWAVAKGRRAKPNSIASKITASDPTIRAILDDRYGDIICIEDSEDFKRHARVLTRDFTTQSGGMVSRIRPADGALLSSTTSP
;
A
#
# COMPACT_ATOMS: atom_id res chain seq x y z
N MET A 1 68.29 54.78 -23.20
CA MET A 1 67.35 53.82 -23.82
C MET A 1 67.56 52.47 -23.14
N THR A 2 66.84 52.23 -22.03
CA THR A 2 65.73 51.24 -21.94
C THR A 2 66.21 49.81 -22.23
N ALA A 3 66.72 49.11 -21.21
CA ALA A 3 65.99 48.30 -20.22
C ALA A 3 65.79 46.84 -20.69
N ARG A 4 66.45 45.88 -20.03
CA ARG A 4 65.79 44.84 -19.21
C ARG A 4 66.81 43.88 -18.57
N ASN A 5 66.43 43.43 -17.38
CA ASN A 5 66.97 42.36 -16.53
C ASN A 5 68.14 42.74 -15.62
N SER A 6 67.78 43.32 -14.47
CA SER A 6 68.57 43.34 -13.24
C SER A 6 68.17 42.14 -12.36
N GLU A 7 69.05 41.15 -12.29
CA GLU A 7 69.16 40.24 -11.14
C GLU A 7 69.76 41.02 -9.98
N MET A 8 69.13 40.99 -8.80
CA MET A 8 69.79 41.30 -7.54
C MET A 8 69.28 40.36 -6.46
N ASP A 9 70.24 39.68 -5.84
CA ASP A 9 70.19 39.03 -4.54
C ASP A 9 69.69 40.01 -3.47
N GLU A 10 68.65 39.62 -2.73
CA GLU A 10 68.45 40.08 -1.35
C GLU A 10 67.78 38.95 -0.55
N LYS A 11 68.50 38.41 0.43
CA LYS A 11 67.92 37.55 1.49
C LYS A 11 67.04 38.40 2.41
N PRO A 12 65.87 37.88 2.82
CA PRO A 12 65.35 38.18 4.14
C PRO A 12 65.23 36.91 5.00
N ASN A 13 65.75 37.09 6.21
CA ASN A 13 65.59 36.31 7.41
C ASN A 13 64.17 35.70 7.57
N LEU A 14 64.07 34.38 7.68
CA LEU A 14 62.84 33.68 8.07
C LEU A 14 63.13 32.79 9.28
N GLU A 15 62.66 33.26 10.43
CA GLU A 15 62.53 32.47 11.66
C GLU A 15 61.81 31.13 11.39
N PRO A 16 62.12 30.07 12.16
CA PRO A 16 61.47 28.78 11.98
C PRO A 16 59.99 28.89 12.38
N ARG A 17 59.10 28.92 11.38
CA ARG A 17 57.67 28.70 11.62
C ARG A 17 57.51 27.33 12.28
N LYS A 18 57.01 27.34 13.52
CA LYS A 18 56.58 26.16 14.27
C LYS A 18 55.74 25.26 13.37
N SER A 19 56.34 24.17 12.88
CA SER A 19 55.60 23.09 12.24
C SER A 19 54.70 22.49 13.31
N SER A 20 53.40 22.68 13.15
CA SER A 20 52.37 21.90 13.83
C SER A 20 52.76 20.42 13.76
N GLY A 21 52.94 19.80 14.93
CA GLY A 21 53.41 18.44 15.07
C GLY A 21 52.61 17.47 14.21
N LEU A 22 53.28 16.89 13.22
CA LEU A 22 52.96 15.57 12.71
C LEU A 22 53.96 14.62 13.37
N PRO A 23 53.50 13.65 14.17
CA PRO A 23 54.40 12.77 14.91
C PRO A 23 55.21 11.92 13.93
N ALA A 24 56.51 11.86 14.19
CA ALA A 24 57.45 10.94 13.58
C ALA A 24 57.14 9.50 14.00
N THR A 25 56.10 8.90 13.43
CA THR A 25 55.75 7.48 13.64
C THR A 25 55.18 6.86 12.38
N HIS A 26 56.00 6.73 11.34
CA HIS A 26 55.84 5.67 10.35
C HIS A 26 57.21 5.10 9.97
N ILE A 27 58.02 4.79 10.99
CA ILE A 27 59.03 3.75 10.87
C ILE A 27 58.24 2.44 10.79
N TYR A 28 58.47 1.66 9.73
CA TYR A 28 57.96 0.30 9.59
C TYR A 28 58.31 -0.48 10.88
N ASN A 29 57.34 -0.63 11.76
CA ASN A 29 57.47 -1.48 12.93
C ASN A 29 57.64 -2.92 12.41
N ALA A 30 58.85 -3.46 12.56
CA ALA A 30 59.09 -4.89 12.55
C ALA A 30 58.30 -5.49 13.73
N ARG A 31 57.02 -5.80 13.50
CA ARG A 31 56.19 -6.52 14.45
C ARG A 31 56.84 -7.87 14.75
N SER A 32 56.83 -8.24 16.03
CA SER A 32 57.12 -9.59 16.52
C SER A 32 56.50 -10.65 15.60
N LEU A 33 57.19 -11.77 15.37
CA LEU A 33 56.70 -12.91 14.57
C LEU A 33 55.28 -13.36 14.98
N ALA A 34 54.89 -13.13 16.24
CA ALA A 34 53.56 -13.45 16.76
C ALA A 34 52.41 -12.57 16.22
N ASP A 35 52.73 -11.38 15.69
CA ASP A 35 51.76 -10.35 15.28
C ASP A 35 51.64 -10.20 13.75
N ARG A 36 52.28 -11.10 12.99
CA ARG A 36 52.10 -11.16 11.54
C ARG A 36 50.71 -11.71 11.20
N PRO A 37 50.04 -11.19 10.16
CA PRO A 37 48.77 -11.74 9.74
C PRO A 37 48.95 -13.23 9.43
N LYS A 38 48.04 -14.08 9.93
CA LYS A 38 48.06 -15.53 9.70
C LYS A 38 47.72 -15.77 8.23
N VAL A 39 48.74 -15.86 7.39
CA VAL A 39 48.61 -15.96 5.93
C VAL A 39 49.47 -17.08 5.38
N PHE A 40 49.14 -17.51 4.17
CA PHE A 40 50.02 -18.28 3.31
C PHE A 40 51.11 -17.38 2.74
N GLU A 41 52.37 -17.79 2.90
CA GLU A 41 53.54 -17.15 2.28
C GLU A 41 54.03 -18.03 1.13
N LEU A 42 54.44 -17.41 0.01
CA LEU A 42 55.13 -18.12 -1.06
C LEU A 42 56.52 -18.53 -0.55
N VAL A 43 56.80 -19.83 -0.57
CA VAL A 43 58.05 -20.41 -0.08
C VAL A 43 58.89 -21.09 -1.15
N HIS A 44 58.29 -21.37 -2.31
CA HIS A 44 58.96 -22.13 -3.36
C HIS A 44 58.36 -21.86 -4.74
N ILE A 45 59.19 -21.87 -5.78
CA ILE A 45 58.78 -21.83 -7.18
C ILE A 45 59.51 -22.97 -7.90
N ALA A 46 58.76 -23.92 -8.44
CA ALA A 46 59.31 -25.03 -9.23
C ALA A 46 59.01 -24.78 -10.72
N ILE A 47 60.04 -24.90 -11.55
CA ILE A 47 60.00 -24.55 -12.96
C ILE A 47 60.60 -25.69 -13.77
N VAL A 48 59.83 -26.24 -14.71
CA VAL A 48 60.29 -27.21 -15.70
C VAL A 48 59.93 -26.68 -17.08
N ASN A 49 60.94 -26.56 -17.94
CA ASN A 49 60.85 -26.12 -19.32
C ASN A 49 60.13 -24.78 -19.54
N TRP A 50 60.67 -23.70 -18.97
CA TRP A 50 60.14 -22.34 -19.12
C TRP A 50 61.22 -21.35 -19.57
N TYR A 51 61.07 -20.81 -20.78
CA TYR A 51 62.03 -19.93 -21.43
C TYR A 51 63.43 -20.57 -21.50
N LEU A 52 64.41 -19.96 -20.84
CA LEU A 52 65.79 -20.44 -20.71
C LEU A 52 65.99 -21.45 -19.58
N LEU A 53 64.98 -21.64 -18.72
CA LEU A 53 65.06 -22.50 -17.54
C LEU A 53 64.55 -23.88 -17.90
N ASP A 54 65.42 -24.88 -17.77
CA ASP A 54 65.10 -26.27 -18.10
C ASP A 54 64.52 -26.98 -16.87
N ARG A 55 65.22 -26.95 -15.73
CA ARG A 55 64.73 -27.44 -14.43
C ARG A 55 65.30 -26.58 -13.32
N GLU A 56 64.45 -25.87 -12.58
CA GLU A 56 64.89 -24.96 -11.51
C GLU A 56 63.91 -24.96 -10.34
N ASP A 57 64.46 -25.09 -9.13
CA ASP A 57 63.75 -24.97 -7.86
C ASP A 57 64.24 -23.74 -7.10
N LEU A 58 63.38 -22.74 -6.98
CA LEU A 58 63.70 -21.45 -6.39
C LEU A 58 63.06 -21.31 -5.00
N PRO A 59 63.85 -21.43 -3.91
CA PRO A 59 63.33 -21.19 -2.57
C PRO A 59 63.07 -19.69 -2.35
N VAL A 60 61.88 -19.37 -1.84
CA VAL A 60 61.44 -18.00 -1.57
C VAL A 60 61.37 -17.78 -0.06
N ARG A 61 61.98 -16.71 0.43
CA ARG A 61 61.92 -16.32 1.84
C ARG A 61 61.73 -14.82 1.97
N GLY A 62 60.55 -14.40 2.42
CA GLY A 62 60.22 -12.99 2.55
C GLY A 62 60.29 -12.26 1.21
N ALA A 63 61.12 -11.21 1.13
CA ALA A 63 61.34 -10.47 -0.11
C ALA A 63 62.54 -11.05 -0.89
N ILE A 64 62.33 -11.35 -2.17
CA ILE A 64 63.39 -11.82 -3.08
C ILE A 64 63.70 -10.76 -4.13
N ALA A 65 64.97 -10.63 -4.51
CA ALA A 65 65.42 -9.78 -5.60
C ALA A 65 66.02 -10.65 -6.71
N ILE A 66 65.47 -10.58 -7.92
CA ILE A 66 65.98 -11.31 -9.08
C ILE A 66 66.93 -10.39 -9.86
N THR A 67 68.24 -10.66 -9.77
CA THR A 67 69.31 -9.84 -10.40
C THR A 67 70.00 -10.60 -11.53
N GLY A 68 70.62 -9.89 -12.48
CA GLY A 68 71.33 -10.51 -13.62
C GLY A 68 71.55 -9.52 -14.77
N ALA A 69 72.12 -9.97 -15.89
CA ALA A 69 72.20 -9.14 -17.10
C ALA A 69 70.82 -8.97 -17.78
N ASN A 70 70.67 -7.99 -18.67
CA ASN A 70 69.50 -7.91 -19.56
C ASN A 70 69.49 -9.16 -20.46
N GLY A 71 68.33 -9.78 -20.64
CA GLY A 71 68.20 -11.02 -21.41
C GLY A 71 68.43 -12.32 -20.62
N ALA A 72 68.84 -12.26 -19.35
CA ALA A 72 69.08 -13.44 -18.51
C ALA A 72 67.79 -14.19 -18.05
N GLY A 73 66.60 -13.83 -18.56
CA GLY A 73 65.34 -14.51 -18.22
C GLY A 73 64.64 -14.05 -16.94
N LYS A 74 65.07 -12.95 -16.31
CA LYS A 74 64.45 -12.43 -15.06
C LYS A 74 62.96 -12.13 -15.22
N SER A 75 62.59 -11.42 -16.29
CA SER A 75 61.20 -11.12 -16.62
C SER A 75 60.40 -12.37 -16.97
N SER A 76 61.06 -13.43 -17.46
CA SER A 76 60.41 -14.70 -17.76
C SER A 76 59.93 -15.42 -16.50
N ILE A 77 60.70 -15.35 -15.39
CA ILE A 77 60.25 -15.90 -14.09
C ILE A 77 59.01 -15.13 -13.60
N GLN A 78 59.04 -13.79 -13.67
CA GLN A 78 57.88 -12.97 -13.31
C GLN A 78 56.66 -13.29 -14.17
N ASP A 79 56.85 -13.43 -15.48
CA ASP A 79 55.78 -13.79 -16.42
C ASP A 79 55.21 -15.19 -16.14
N GLY A 80 56.04 -16.14 -15.70
CA GLY A 80 55.59 -17.47 -15.25
C GLY A 80 54.73 -17.43 -13.99
N ILE A 81 55.11 -16.60 -13.00
CA ILE A 81 54.28 -16.35 -11.80
C ILE A 81 52.92 -15.77 -12.21
N LEU A 82 52.91 -14.79 -13.13
CA LEU A 82 51.68 -14.17 -13.63
C LEU A 82 50.83 -15.16 -14.43
N ALA A 83 51.48 -16.08 -15.16
CA ALA A 83 50.84 -17.16 -15.90
C ALA A 83 50.04 -18.09 -14.96
N VAL A 84 50.62 -18.47 -13.82
CA VAL A 84 49.92 -19.25 -12.78
C VAL A 84 48.76 -18.45 -12.17
N ILE A 85 49.01 -17.23 -11.70
CA ILE A 85 48.02 -16.43 -10.95
C ILE A 85 46.80 -16.08 -11.81
N SER A 86 46.99 -15.87 -13.12
CA SER A 86 45.88 -15.56 -14.02
C SER A 86 45.31 -16.78 -14.76
N ALA A 87 45.66 -18.00 -14.32
CA ALA A 87 45.13 -19.25 -14.85
C ALA A 87 45.35 -19.43 -16.36
N LEU A 88 46.52 -19.03 -16.85
CA LEU A 88 46.87 -19.04 -18.29
C LEU A 88 45.88 -18.26 -19.17
N ASP A 89 45.21 -17.22 -18.65
CA ASP A 89 44.38 -16.34 -19.46
C ASP A 89 45.24 -15.25 -20.12
N GLU A 90 45.81 -15.60 -21.28
CA GLU A 90 46.65 -14.66 -22.03
C GLU A 90 45.92 -13.38 -22.40
N SER A 91 44.59 -13.39 -22.60
CA SER A 91 43.83 -12.17 -22.97
C SER A 91 43.94 -11.05 -21.95
N LYS A 92 44.33 -11.38 -20.72
CA LYS A 92 44.50 -10.45 -19.60
C LYS A 92 45.96 -10.18 -19.25
N MET A 93 46.90 -10.88 -19.86
CA MET A 93 48.33 -10.69 -19.64
C MET A 93 48.95 -9.91 -20.80
N ASP A 94 49.88 -9.03 -20.43
CA ASP A 94 50.75 -8.33 -21.37
C ASP A 94 52.19 -8.74 -21.04
N PHE A 95 52.58 -9.92 -21.53
CA PHE A 95 53.91 -10.46 -21.30
C PHE A 95 54.98 -9.47 -21.79
N ASN A 96 56.07 -9.36 -21.02
CA ASN A 96 57.21 -8.52 -21.34
C ASN A 96 56.86 -7.02 -21.62
N ALA A 97 55.85 -6.46 -20.94
CA ALA A 97 55.37 -5.08 -21.16
C ALA A 97 56.42 -3.98 -20.87
N LEU A 98 57.37 -4.24 -19.95
CA LEU A 98 58.42 -3.30 -19.56
C LEU A 98 59.52 -3.15 -20.61
N ALA A 99 59.92 -4.24 -21.26
CA ALA A 99 60.90 -4.18 -22.35
C ALA A 99 60.37 -3.41 -23.57
N ARG A 100 59.03 -3.25 -23.68
CA ARG A 100 58.34 -2.62 -24.82
C ARG A 100 57.86 -1.19 -24.57
N GLY A 101 58.21 -0.57 -23.43
CA GLY A 101 57.86 0.83 -23.16
C GLY A 101 56.34 1.15 -23.19
N GLY A 102 55.47 0.14 -22.99
CA GLY A 102 54.02 0.33 -22.96
C GLY A 102 53.26 0.18 -24.29
N ALA A 103 53.89 -0.30 -25.37
CA ALA A 103 53.20 -0.61 -26.62
C ALA A 103 52.26 -1.83 -26.51
N SER A 104 51.10 -1.78 -27.19
CA SER A 104 50.02 -2.78 -27.09
C SER A 104 50.38 -4.16 -27.67
N LYS A 105 49.61 -5.17 -27.24
CA LYS A 105 49.72 -6.59 -27.66
C LYS A 105 49.66 -6.83 -29.18
N ALA A 106 49.18 -5.86 -29.96
CA ALA A 106 49.05 -5.94 -31.41
C ALA A 106 50.38 -5.91 -32.19
N LEU A 107 51.49 -5.51 -31.54
CA LEU A 107 52.84 -5.52 -32.13
C LEU A 107 53.74 -6.61 -31.51
N GLY A 108 53.35 -7.89 -31.64
CA GLY A 108 54.30 -9.02 -31.48
C GLY A 108 54.78 -9.35 -30.06
N GLY A 109 53.88 -9.43 -29.07
CA GLY A 109 54.24 -9.94 -27.73
C GLY A 109 54.52 -11.45 -27.72
N ARG A 110 55.39 -11.92 -26.81
CA ARG A 110 55.62 -13.35 -26.55
C ARG A 110 54.39 -13.99 -25.90
N SER A 111 53.98 -15.15 -26.39
CA SER A 111 52.90 -15.98 -25.86
C SER A 111 53.40 -16.99 -24.82
N VAL A 112 52.49 -17.67 -24.13
CA VAL A 112 52.86 -18.80 -23.24
C VAL A 112 53.55 -19.91 -24.04
N LYS A 113 53.13 -20.15 -25.29
CA LYS A 113 53.81 -21.08 -26.21
C LYS A 113 55.26 -20.66 -26.44
N ASP A 114 55.50 -19.38 -26.71
CA ASP A 114 56.85 -18.87 -26.94
C ASP A 114 57.75 -19.05 -25.70
N TYR A 115 57.19 -18.93 -24.50
CA TYR A 115 57.91 -19.23 -23.27
C TYR A 115 58.15 -20.73 -23.09
N ALA A 116 57.14 -21.59 -23.27
CA ALA A 116 57.27 -23.04 -23.17
C ALA A 116 58.35 -23.60 -24.11
N LEU A 117 58.38 -23.14 -25.36
CA LEU A 117 59.37 -23.57 -26.36
C LEU A 117 60.73 -22.85 -26.22
N GLY A 118 60.82 -21.81 -25.38
CA GLY A 118 62.04 -21.02 -25.22
C GLY A 118 62.43 -20.25 -26.48
N LYS A 119 61.51 -19.46 -27.03
CA LYS A 119 61.74 -18.64 -28.23
C LYS A 119 62.83 -17.60 -28.00
N LEU A 120 63.86 -17.67 -28.83
CA LEU A 120 64.93 -16.70 -28.95
C LEU A 120 64.67 -15.88 -30.22
N ASP A 121 64.74 -14.55 -30.12
CA ASP A 121 64.24 -13.65 -31.18
C ASP A 121 64.92 -13.92 -32.54
N ASP A 122 66.20 -14.32 -32.53
CA ASP A 122 66.99 -14.57 -33.75
C ASP A 122 67.41 -16.04 -33.95
N TYR A 123 67.15 -16.95 -33.00
CA TYR A 123 67.70 -18.31 -32.99
C TYR A 123 66.64 -19.44 -32.96
N GLY A 124 65.37 -19.10 -33.19
CA GLY A 124 64.28 -20.09 -33.16
C GLY A 124 63.91 -20.51 -31.74
N TYR A 125 63.43 -21.75 -31.57
CA TYR A 125 63.02 -22.29 -30.27
C TYR A 125 64.15 -23.12 -29.65
N ARG A 126 64.46 -22.89 -28.37
CA ARG A 126 65.40 -23.74 -27.60
C ARG A 126 64.93 -25.20 -27.56
N ARG A 127 63.62 -25.42 -27.45
CA ARG A 127 62.99 -26.75 -27.45
C ARG A 127 62.34 -26.98 -28.81
N SER A 128 63.15 -27.29 -29.81
CA SER A 128 62.74 -27.43 -31.21
C SER A 128 62.33 -28.85 -31.61
N ASP A 129 62.30 -29.80 -30.66
CA ASP A 129 61.90 -31.18 -30.94
C ASP A 129 60.44 -31.24 -31.43
N GLU A 130 60.21 -32.01 -32.50
CA GLU A 130 58.89 -32.25 -33.08
C GLU A 130 58.00 -33.08 -32.14
N ALA A 131 58.60 -33.88 -31.26
CA ALA A 131 57.86 -34.62 -30.21
C ALA A 131 57.15 -33.70 -29.20
N GLY A 132 57.55 -32.41 -29.15
CA GLY A 132 57.00 -31.40 -28.26
C GLY A 132 57.69 -31.35 -26.90
N THR A 133 57.26 -30.41 -26.07
CA THR A 133 57.79 -30.18 -24.73
C THR A 133 56.66 -30.15 -23.71
N LEU A 134 56.95 -30.69 -22.52
CA LEU A 134 56.10 -30.62 -21.36
C LEU A 134 56.65 -29.55 -20.41
N THR A 135 55.83 -28.55 -20.12
CA THR A 135 56.18 -27.41 -19.27
C THR A 135 55.35 -27.47 -17.99
N ARG A 136 55.99 -27.32 -16.83
CA ARG A 136 55.34 -27.28 -15.51
C ARG A 136 55.83 -26.08 -14.74
N PHE A 137 54.90 -25.36 -14.14
CA PHE A 137 55.21 -24.21 -13.29
C PHE A 137 54.35 -24.27 -12.04
N SER A 138 54.99 -24.35 -10.88
CA SER A 138 54.33 -24.50 -9.58
C SER A 138 54.78 -23.42 -8.61
N LEU A 139 53.82 -22.87 -7.88
CA LEU A 139 54.01 -21.94 -6.77
C LEU A 139 53.63 -22.66 -5.47
N GLY A 140 54.60 -22.88 -4.61
CA GLY A 140 54.44 -23.52 -3.31
C GLY A 140 54.26 -22.50 -2.19
N PHE A 141 53.16 -22.63 -1.45
CA PHE A 141 52.79 -21.77 -0.34
C PHE A 141 52.77 -22.53 0.97
N LYS A 142 53.17 -21.86 2.05
CA LYS A 142 53.12 -22.39 3.41
C LYS A 142 52.42 -21.44 4.35
N HIS A 143 51.47 -21.94 5.12
CA HIS A 143 50.76 -21.14 6.10
C HIS A 143 51.64 -20.89 7.33
N THR A 144 51.84 -19.62 7.68
CA THR A 144 52.75 -19.16 8.74
C THR A 144 52.48 -19.77 10.12
N VAL A 145 51.22 -20.08 10.45
CA VAL A 145 50.84 -20.66 11.76
C VAL A 145 50.56 -22.16 11.70
N THR A 146 49.57 -22.61 10.91
CA THR A 146 49.19 -24.02 10.77
C THR A 146 50.27 -24.89 10.10
N GLN A 147 51.27 -24.29 9.45
CA GLN A 147 52.28 -25.00 8.64
C GLN A 147 51.69 -25.81 7.48
N GLU A 148 50.40 -25.60 7.15
CA GLU A 148 49.75 -26.21 6.00
C GLU A 148 50.44 -25.77 4.71
N GLU A 149 50.61 -26.72 3.80
CA GLU A 149 51.29 -26.51 2.52
C GLU A 149 50.29 -26.62 1.38
N VAL A 150 50.38 -25.70 0.42
CA VAL A 150 49.51 -25.68 -0.77
C VAL A 150 50.36 -25.31 -1.98
N SER A 151 50.29 -26.12 -3.03
CA SER A 151 50.90 -25.83 -4.33
C SER A 151 49.85 -25.51 -5.35
N ILE A 152 50.08 -24.48 -6.17
CA ILE A 152 49.20 -24.10 -7.27
C ILE A 152 50.04 -23.93 -8.53
N GLY A 153 49.52 -24.33 -9.68
CA GLY A 153 50.33 -24.27 -10.89
C GLY A 153 49.58 -24.66 -12.15
N PHE A 154 50.36 -24.80 -13.22
CA PHE A 154 49.88 -25.31 -14.49
C PHE A 154 50.85 -26.33 -15.09
N ALA A 155 50.28 -27.24 -15.88
CA ALA A 155 50.96 -28.18 -16.74
C ALA A 155 50.41 -28.01 -18.16
N ILE A 156 51.31 -27.75 -19.10
CA ILE A 156 50.99 -27.58 -20.52
C ILE A 156 51.93 -28.43 -21.37
N SER A 157 51.44 -28.79 -22.54
CA SER A 157 52.23 -29.43 -23.59
C SER A 157 52.15 -28.62 -24.88
N THR A 158 53.26 -28.52 -25.60
CA THR A 158 53.26 -27.86 -26.91
C THR A 158 54.42 -28.31 -27.78
N ALA A 159 54.24 -28.31 -29.10
CA ALA A 159 55.30 -28.53 -30.06
C ALA A 159 55.47 -27.31 -31.00
N PRO A 160 56.66 -27.12 -31.62
CA PRO A 160 56.90 -26.02 -32.55
C PRO A 160 55.84 -25.90 -33.65
N GLY A 161 55.42 -27.04 -34.23
CA GLY A 161 54.44 -27.14 -35.31
C GLY A 161 52.97 -26.98 -34.91
N GLN A 162 52.65 -26.87 -33.61
CA GLN A 162 51.26 -26.69 -33.15
C GLN A 162 50.87 -25.21 -33.07
N ASP A 163 49.68 -24.81 -33.52
CA ASP A 163 49.25 -23.40 -33.45
C ASP A 163 49.06 -22.88 -32.01
N LYS A 164 48.62 -23.77 -31.10
CA LYS A 164 48.36 -23.46 -29.69
C LYS A 164 48.91 -24.58 -28.81
N TYR A 165 49.23 -24.23 -27.56
CA TYR A 165 49.57 -25.20 -26.52
C TYR A 165 48.31 -25.84 -25.95
N ASP A 166 48.44 -27.07 -25.46
CA ASP A 166 47.40 -27.79 -24.74
C ASP A 166 47.58 -27.63 -23.22
N ILE A 167 46.47 -27.39 -22.53
CA ILE A 167 46.44 -27.34 -21.06
C ILE A 167 46.12 -28.73 -20.56
N GLU A 168 47.13 -29.43 -20.05
CA GLU A 168 46.95 -30.72 -19.38
C GLU A 168 46.20 -30.54 -18.07
N ALA A 169 46.65 -29.58 -17.24
CA ALA A 169 45.97 -29.22 -16.01
C ALA A 169 46.34 -27.82 -15.54
N LEU A 170 45.35 -27.10 -15.00
CA LEU A 170 45.59 -26.16 -13.92
C LEU A 170 45.37 -26.94 -12.62
N PHE A 171 46.24 -26.81 -11.63
CA PHE A 171 46.20 -27.71 -10.47
C PHE A 171 46.35 -26.99 -9.13
N ILE A 172 45.74 -27.60 -8.11
CA ILE A 172 45.88 -27.25 -6.70
C ILE A 172 46.21 -28.54 -5.95
N VAL A 173 47.33 -28.57 -5.24
CA VAL A 173 47.74 -29.69 -4.38
C VAL A 173 47.80 -29.21 -2.94
N LYS A 174 47.05 -29.86 -2.05
CA LYS A 174 47.05 -29.54 -0.61
C LYS A 174 47.86 -30.58 0.15
N GLY A 175 48.64 -30.12 1.12
CA GLY A 175 49.47 -30.94 2.00
C GLY A 175 50.94 -31.06 1.58
N ARG A 176 51.36 -30.44 0.47
CA ARG A 176 52.76 -30.45 0.02
C ARG A 176 53.13 -29.23 -0.83
N VAL A 177 54.34 -28.71 -0.61
CA VAL A 177 55.05 -27.84 -1.56
C VAL A 177 55.74 -28.69 -2.64
N LEU A 178 55.29 -28.60 -3.90
CA LEU A 178 55.85 -29.35 -5.01
C LEU A 178 57.19 -28.75 -5.48
N LYS A 179 58.08 -29.64 -5.93
CA LYS A 179 59.39 -29.37 -6.50
C LYS A 179 59.49 -29.88 -7.93
N THR A 180 60.60 -29.59 -8.62
CA THR A 180 60.81 -30.12 -9.97
C THR A 180 60.84 -31.65 -10.00
N ASP A 181 61.34 -32.30 -8.96
CA ASP A 181 61.36 -33.77 -8.79
C ASP A 181 59.96 -34.41 -8.87
N ASP A 182 58.89 -33.68 -8.54
CA ASP A 182 57.51 -34.19 -8.65
C ASP A 182 57.00 -34.22 -10.11
N PHE A 183 57.71 -33.59 -11.04
CA PHE A 183 57.30 -33.38 -12.44
C PHE A 183 58.19 -34.06 -13.47
N VAL A 184 59.22 -34.78 -13.04
CA VAL A 184 60.22 -35.40 -13.91
C VAL A 184 60.54 -36.82 -13.44
N ASP A 185 61.00 -37.64 -14.37
CA ASP A 185 61.69 -38.89 -14.09
C ASP A 185 63.19 -38.71 -14.38
N ASP A 186 64.01 -39.04 -13.40
CA ASP A 186 65.46 -39.03 -13.52
C ASP A 186 65.93 -40.38 -14.07
N PHE A 187 66.73 -40.36 -15.13
CA PHE A 187 67.28 -41.57 -15.76
C PHE A 187 68.75 -41.78 -15.37
N ASP A 188 69.56 -40.72 -15.42
CA ASP A 188 70.99 -40.67 -15.04
C ASP A 188 71.30 -39.33 -14.30
N GLU A 189 72.51 -39.13 -13.77
CA GLU A 189 72.86 -37.95 -12.93
C GLU A 189 72.61 -36.58 -13.60
N ASP A 190 72.56 -36.50 -14.93
CA ASP A 190 72.36 -35.25 -15.69
C ASP A 190 71.19 -35.29 -16.70
N GLU A 191 70.48 -36.43 -16.81
CA GLU A 191 69.40 -36.60 -17.82
C GLU A 191 68.06 -36.90 -17.15
N TYR A 192 67.06 -36.06 -17.46
CA TYR A 192 65.71 -36.15 -16.91
C TYR A 192 64.68 -36.01 -18.04
N SER A 193 63.52 -36.67 -17.87
CA SER A 193 62.36 -36.44 -18.73
C SER A 193 61.20 -35.89 -17.90
N PRO A 194 60.63 -34.73 -18.27
CA PRO A 194 59.34 -34.32 -17.75
C PRO A 194 58.27 -35.39 -17.98
N VAL A 195 57.36 -35.56 -17.02
CA VAL A 195 56.24 -36.51 -17.11
C VAL A 195 54.92 -35.81 -17.41
N PHE A 196 53.95 -36.56 -17.95
CA PHE A 196 52.58 -36.08 -18.10
C PHE A 196 51.97 -35.78 -16.73
N PHE A 197 51.15 -34.74 -16.66
CA PHE A 197 50.62 -34.32 -15.35
C PHE A 197 49.70 -35.35 -14.71
N GLN A 198 49.11 -36.24 -15.51
CA GLN A 198 48.33 -37.37 -15.00
C GLN A 198 49.20 -38.30 -14.14
N GLU A 199 50.45 -38.57 -14.55
CA GLU A 199 51.36 -39.42 -13.78
C GLU A 199 51.75 -38.77 -12.45
N THR A 200 52.05 -37.46 -12.45
CA THR A 200 52.25 -36.69 -11.22
C THR A 200 51.02 -36.77 -10.32
N THR A 201 49.81 -36.65 -10.89
CA THR A 201 48.55 -36.74 -10.14
C THR A 201 48.39 -38.10 -9.48
N ASP A 202 48.64 -39.19 -10.22
CA ASP A 202 48.51 -40.56 -9.72
C ASP A 202 49.53 -40.85 -8.61
N ARG A 203 50.78 -40.38 -8.75
CA ARG A 203 51.82 -40.48 -7.70
C ARG A 203 51.40 -39.76 -6.41
N LEU A 204 50.99 -38.49 -6.52
CA LEU A 204 50.59 -37.68 -5.36
C LEU A 204 49.32 -38.22 -4.68
N GLN A 205 48.35 -38.73 -5.44
CA GLN A 205 47.16 -39.37 -4.88
C GLN A 205 47.47 -40.69 -4.17
N THR A 206 48.41 -41.49 -4.69
CA THR A 206 48.88 -42.73 -4.05
C THR A 206 49.54 -42.43 -2.71
N GLU A 207 50.23 -41.29 -2.59
CA GLU A 207 50.79 -40.78 -1.33
C GLU A 207 49.74 -40.17 -0.38
N GLY A 208 48.45 -40.16 -0.78
CA GLY A 208 47.33 -39.69 0.04
C GLY A 208 47.11 -38.18 0.01
N LEU A 209 47.72 -37.45 -0.92
CA LEU A 209 47.55 -35.99 -1.06
C LEU A 209 46.26 -35.65 -1.82
N GLN A 210 45.69 -34.49 -1.50
CA GLN A 210 44.53 -33.96 -2.23
C GLN A 210 45.00 -33.17 -3.45
N VAL A 211 44.76 -33.72 -4.63
CA VAL A 211 45.07 -33.09 -5.93
C VAL A 211 43.77 -32.73 -6.63
N GLU A 212 43.60 -31.44 -6.93
CA GLU A 212 42.48 -30.91 -7.72
C GLU A 212 43.01 -30.43 -9.07
N THR A 213 42.42 -30.91 -10.16
CA THR A 213 42.78 -30.52 -11.53
C THR A 213 41.62 -29.85 -12.24
N TYR A 214 41.94 -28.90 -13.13
CA TYR A 214 40.98 -28.09 -13.85
C TYR A 214 41.39 -27.96 -15.31
N SER A 215 40.40 -28.09 -16.19
CA SER A 215 40.58 -27.99 -17.64
C SER A 215 40.65 -26.52 -18.13
N LYS A 216 40.95 -26.34 -19.42
CA LYS A 216 40.94 -25.03 -20.08
C LYS A 216 39.62 -24.25 -19.97
N HIS A 217 38.49 -24.93 -19.75
CA HIS A 217 37.16 -24.31 -19.61
C HIS A 217 36.82 -23.94 -18.16
N GLU A 218 37.61 -24.40 -17.19
CA GLU A 218 37.35 -24.24 -15.76
C GLU A 218 38.24 -23.19 -15.09
N LYS A 219 38.87 -22.30 -15.87
CA LYS A 219 39.77 -21.23 -15.36
C LYS A 219 39.14 -20.41 -14.24
N ARG A 220 37.87 -20.02 -14.36
CA ARG A 220 37.14 -19.25 -13.32
C ARG A 220 36.96 -20.06 -12.03
N LYS A 221 36.72 -21.36 -12.14
CA LYS A 221 36.55 -22.28 -11.01
C LYS A 221 37.88 -22.51 -10.31
N PHE A 222 38.96 -22.75 -11.06
CA PHE A 222 40.33 -22.80 -10.56
C PHE A 222 40.70 -21.52 -9.79
N LEU A 223 40.45 -20.34 -10.38
CA LEU A 223 40.70 -19.04 -9.72
C LEU A 223 40.00 -18.94 -8.37
N LYS A 224 38.71 -19.28 -8.33
CA LYS A 224 37.94 -19.28 -7.09
C LYS A 224 38.51 -20.25 -6.05
N HIS A 225 38.85 -21.47 -6.47
CA HIS A 225 39.27 -22.54 -5.57
C HIS A 225 40.68 -22.32 -5.02
N TYR A 226 41.64 -21.86 -5.82
CA TYR A 226 42.98 -21.57 -5.30
C TYR A 226 42.96 -20.35 -4.38
N LEU A 227 42.17 -19.31 -4.69
CA LEU A 227 42.03 -18.15 -3.79
C LEU A 227 41.40 -18.58 -2.46
N THR A 228 40.43 -19.48 -2.51
CA THR A 228 39.84 -20.07 -1.30
C THR A 228 40.87 -20.89 -0.52
N ALA A 229 41.70 -21.69 -1.20
CA ALA A 229 42.75 -22.47 -0.57
C ALA A 229 43.80 -21.58 0.15
N LEU A 230 44.14 -20.42 -0.43
CA LEU A 230 45.11 -19.48 0.13
C LEU A 230 44.53 -18.48 1.14
N GLN A 231 43.20 -18.41 1.32
CA GLN A 231 42.55 -17.51 2.30
C GLN A 231 42.45 -18.11 3.71
N GLY A 232 42.54 -19.43 3.84
CA GLY A 232 42.31 -20.13 5.12
C GLY A 232 40.86 -20.05 5.62
N GLN A 233 40.48 -20.90 6.58
CA GLN A 233 39.08 -21.09 6.98
C GLN A 233 38.37 -19.87 7.61
N LYS A 234 39.08 -18.78 7.95
CA LYS A 234 38.52 -17.64 8.71
C LYS A 234 38.23 -16.37 7.91
N PHE A 235 38.69 -16.27 6.66
CA PHE A 235 38.39 -15.12 5.81
C PHE A 235 37.61 -15.57 4.58
N ARG A 236 36.28 -15.63 4.69
CA ARG A 236 35.41 -15.65 3.50
C ARG A 236 35.37 -14.23 2.95
N MET A 237 36.28 -13.91 2.04
CA MET A 237 36.07 -12.75 1.19
C MET A 237 35.00 -13.12 0.15
N ASP A 238 33.90 -12.36 0.11
CA ASP A 238 33.03 -12.25 -1.08
C ASP A 238 33.74 -11.47 -2.22
N ALA A 239 35.08 -11.52 -2.27
CA ALA A 239 35.84 -10.88 -3.32
C ALA A 239 35.67 -11.68 -4.60
N GLU A 240 35.16 -11.01 -5.62
CA GLU A 240 35.06 -11.57 -6.96
C GLU A 240 36.47 -11.95 -7.46
N PRO A 241 36.74 -13.23 -7.79
CA PRO A 241 38.09 -13.72 -8.19
C PRO A 241 38.73 -12.90 -9.31
N GLU A 242 37.90 -12.36 -10.20
CA GLU A 242 38.31 -11.50 -11.30
C GLU A 242 38.93 -10.18 -10.86
N ARG A 243 38.49 -9.62 -9.73
CA ARG A 243 39.04 -8.38 -9.18
C ARG A 243 40.41 -8.60 -8.57
N VAL A 244 40.55 -9.67 -7.79
CA VAL A 244 41.85 -10.06 -7.21
C VAL A 244 42.87 -10.27 -8.33
N ARG A 245 42.47 -11.00 -9.38
CA ARG A 245 43.29 -11.21 -10.58
C ARG A 245 43.66 -9.90 -11.27
N LYS A 246 42.69 -9.01 -11.54
CA LYS A 246 42.93 -7.71 -12.17
C LYS A 246 43.85 -6.81 -11.35
N GLY A 247 43.63 -6.73 -10.03
CA GLY A 247 44.46 -5.94 -9.12
C GLY A 247 45.90 -6.45 -9.07
N PHE A 248 46.08 -7.77 -9.00
CA PHE A 248 47.40 -8.39 -9.01
C PHE A 248 48.14 -8.15 -10.33
N LEU A 249 47.46 -8.35 -11.47
CA LEU A 249 48.01 -8.08 -12.80
C LEU A 249 48.40 -6.60 -12.97
N ALA A 250 47.56 -5.68 -12.48
CA ALA A 250 47.86 -4.25 -12.53
C ALA A 250 49.08 -3.89 -11.67
N ALA A 251 49.16 -4.42 -10.45
CA ALA A 251 50.31 -4.22 -9.56
C ALA A 251 51.61 -4.80 -10.15
N ALA A 252 51.54 -5.99 -10.75
CA ALA A 252 52.69 -6.65 -11.36
C ALA A 252 53.14 -6.00 -12.68
N SER A 253 52.25 -5.25 -13.35
CA SER A 253 52.59 -4.60 -14.63
C SER A 253 53.65 -3.51 -14.50
N LEU A 254 54.06 -3.12 -13.27
CA LEU A 254 55.12 -2.14 -12.96
C LEU A 254 54.98 -0.81 -13.74
N LYS A 255 53.79 -0.54 -14.31
CA LYS A 255 53.46 0.73 -14.95
C LYS A 255 53.42 1.78 -13.85
N GLU A 256 54.09 2.90 -14.11
CA GLU A 256 54.09 4.05 -13.20
C GLU A 256 52.65 4.38 -12.80
N ILE A 257 52.35 4.25 -11.50
CA ILE A 257 51.04 4.60 -10.96
C ILE A 257 50.98 6.13 -10.92
N LYS A 258 50.61 6.75 -12.05
CA LYS A 258 50.52 8.21 -12.17
C LYS A 258 49.54 8.83 -11.17
N ASN A 259 48.49 8.10 -10.82
CA ASN A 259 47.48 8.52 -9.86
C ASN A 259 46.99 7.34 -9.02
N ILE A 260 47.33 7.37 -7.73
CA ILE A 260 46.96 6.33 -6.75
C ILE A 260 45.43 6.24 -6.61
N SER A 261 44.71 7.37 -6.67
CA SER A 261 43.26 7.39 -6.57
C SER A 261 42.57 6.72 -7.75
N ASP A 262 43.11 6.88 -8.97
CA ASP A 262 42.56 6.22 -10.16
C ASP A 262 42.86 4.72 -10.15
N PHE A 263 44.04 4.33 -9.67
CA PHE A 263 44.37 2.92 -9.45
C PHE A 263 43.43 2.29 -8.42
N ALA A 264 43.23 2.94 -7.27
CA ALA A 264 42.32 2.46 -6.25
C ALA A 264 40.87 2.38 -6.78
N ARG A 265 40.38 3.40 -7.50
CA ARG A 265 39.04 3.39 -8.10
C ARG A 265 38.83 2.29 -9.14
N ARG A 266 39.85 1.97 -9.94
CA ARG A 266 39.74 0.96 -11.00
C ARG A 266 39.93 -0.46 -10.52
N TYR A 267 40.76 -0.68 -9.50
CA TYR A 267 41.25 -2.01 -9.13
C TYR A 267 40.97 -2.42 -7.69
N VAL A 268 40.68 -1.48 -6.78
CA VAL A 268 40.47 -1.75 -5.34
C VAL A 268 39.03 -1.48 -4.92
N PHE A 269 38.44 -0.37 -5.37
CA PHE A 269 37.05 -0.04 -5.09
C PHE A 269 36.11 -0.79 -6.04
N ASP A 270 34.91 -1.12 -5.54
CA ASP A 270 33.80 -1.51 -6.38
C ASP A 270 33.61 -0.44 -7.44
N PRO A 271 33.64 -0.76 -8.76
CA PRO A 271 33.17 0.19 -9.72
C PRO A 271 31.70 0.44 -9.36
N ALA A 272 31.44 1.56 -8.72
CA ALA A 272 30.16 2.22 -8.85
C ALA A 272 30.04 2.54 -10.33
N TYR A 273 29.63 1.55 -11.12
CA TYR A 273 28.77 1.81 -12.24
C TYR A 273 27.62 2.57 -11.60
N ILE A 274 27.70 3.89 -11.64
CA ILE A 274 26.51 4.70 -11.73
C ILE A 274 25.97 4.29 -13.09
N ASP A 275 25.24 3.17 -13.11
CA ASP A 275 24.39 2.85 -14.23
C ASP A 275 23.48 4.08 -14.34
N VAL A 276 23.65 4.83 -15.42
CA VAL A 276 22.87 6.06 -15.63
C VAL A 276 21.38 5.68 -15.69
N GLY A 277 21.06 4.42 -16.02
CA GLY A 277 19.76 3.79 -15.81
C GLY A 277 19.41 3.68 -14.33
N ASP A 278 20.17 2.94 -13.52
CA ASP A 278 19.84 2.73 -12.09
C ASP A 278 19.88 4.03 -11.27
N PHE A 279 20.75 4.99 -11.61
CA PHE A 279 20.82 6.28 -10.92
C PHE A 279 19.67 7.19 -11.34
N ARG A 280 19.28 7.18 -12.62
CA ARG A 280 18.09 7.90 -13.07
C ARG A 280 16.84 7.28 -12.48
N GLU A 281 16.75 5.96 -12.43
CA GLU A 281 15.66 5.24 -11.81
C GLU A 281 15.64 5.46 -10.28
N SER A 282 16.80 5.47 -9.61
CA SER A 282 16.89 5.78 -8.19
C SER A 282 16.57 7.24 -7.88
N TYR A 283 16.93 8.17 -8.77
CA TYR A 283 16.61 9.59 -8.68
C TYR A 283 15.12 9.85 -8.94
N GLU A 284 14.54 9.20 -9.95
CA GLU A 284 13.11 9.22 -10.24
C GLU A 284 12.32 8.60 -9.09
N ARG A 285 12.77 7.46 -8.53
CA ARG A 285 12.21 6.85 -7.31
C ARG A 285 12.34 7.78 -6.11
N TYR A 286 13.47 8.43 -5.89
CA TYR A 286 13.66 9.38 -4.79
C TYR A 286 12.75 10.60 -4.93
N THR A 287 12.62 11.14 -6.15
CA THR A 287 11.74 12.28 -6.44
C THR A 287 10.27 11.88 -6.29
N ALA A 288 9.89 10.69 -6.75
CA ALA A 288 8.56 10.13 -6.53
C ALA A 288 8.29 9.90 -5.04
N LEU A 289 9.27 9.41 -4.27
CA LEU A 289 9.15 9.21 -2.83
C LEU A 289 8.99 10.56 -2.11
N LYS A 290 9.76 11.58 -2.48
CA LYS A 290 9.65 12.94 -1.95
C LYS A 290 8.26 13.52 -2.23
N ASN A 291 7.77 13.40 -3.46
CA ASN A 291 6.43 13.87 -3.83
C ASN A 291 5.33 13.08 -3.11
N LYS A 292 5.54 11.77 -2.90
CA LYS A 292 4.62 10.94 -2.11
C LYS A 292 4.59 11.35 -0.64
N VAL A 293 5.74 11.69 -0.05
CA VAL A 293 5.80 12.21 1.33
C VAL A 293 5.05 13.53 1.44
N VAL A 294 5.23 14.46 0.50
CA VAL A 294 4.47 15.73 0.47
C VAL A 294 2.98 15.46 0.35
N ARG A 295 2.55 14.60 -0.59
CA ARG A 295 1.14 14.26 -0.76
C ARG A 295 0.53 13.58 0.47
N ILE A 296 1.26 12.65 1.11
CA ILE A 296 0.81 12.02 2.35
C ILE A 296 0.68 13.05 3.47
N GLN A 297 1.60 14.03 3.53
CA GLN A 297 1.48 15.11 4.51
C GLN A 297 0.25 15.97 4.26
N ASP A 298 -0.02 16.34 2.99
CA ASP A 298 -1.24 17.08 2.62
C ASP A 298 -2.51 16.28 2.95
N GLU A 299 -2.51 14.97 2.69
CA GLU A 299 -3.64 14.08 3.03
C GLU A 299 -3.83 13.94 4.55
N ILE A 300 -2.74 13.86 5.33
CA ILE A 300 -2.78 13.87 6.79
C ILE A 300 -3.37 15.19 7.29
N ASP A 301 -2.95 16.33 6.75
CA ASP A 301 -3.42 17.64 7.18
C ASP A 301 -4.94 17.80 6.90
N VAL A 302 -5.42 17.31 5.76
CA VAL A 302 -6.86 17.29 5.44
C VAL A 302 -7.63 16.37 6.40
N LEU A 303 -7.12 15.16 6.65
CA LEU A 303 -7.77 14.21 7.56
C LEU A 303 -7.77 14.71 9.01
N SER A 304 -6.70 15.36 9.46
CA SER A 304 -6.64 16.02 10.76
C SER A 304 -7.70 17.12 10.87
N GLY A 305 -7.85 17.95 9.83
CA GLY A 305 -8.93 18.94 9.78
C GLY A 305 -10.33 18.33 9.85
N LEU A 306 -10.55 17.18 9.21
CA LEU A 306 -11.83 16.47 9.27
C LEU A 306 -12.10 15.89 10.67
N ILE A 307 -11.06 15.35 11.33
CA ILE A 307 -11.15 14.85 12.71
C ILE A 307 -11.55 15.99 13.66
N ASP A 308 -10.99 17.18 13.50
CA ASP A 308 -11.36 18.34 14.32
C ASP A 308 -12.84 18.73 14.12
N VAL A 309 -13.33 18.71 12.88
CA VAL A 309 -14.75 18.98 12.56
C VAL A 309 -15.66 17.91 13.16
N CYS A 310 -15.33 16.63 13.03
CA CYS A 310 -16.09 15.53 13.62
C CYS A 310 -16.11 15.62 15.16
N THR A 311 -14.98 15.95 15.78
CA THR A 311 -14.87 16.14 17.23
C THR A 311 -15.71 17.33 17.70
N SER A 312 -15.73 18.42 16.91
CA SER A 312 -16.61 19.57 17.15
C SER A 312 -18.10 19.20 17.03
N TYR A 313 -18.45 18.36 16.05
CA TYR A 313 -19.81 17.89 15.86
C TYR A 313 -20.26 16.99 17.02
N GLU A 314 -19.42 16.06 17.47
CA GLU A 314 -19.72 15.21 18.64
C GLU A 314 -19.91 16.03 19.92
N THR A 315 -19.04 17.02 20.16
CA THR A 315 -19.17 17.88 21.35
C THR A 315 -20.45 18.71 21.30
N LYS A 316 -20.82 19.25 20.14
CA LYS A 316 -22.12 19.92 19.95
C LYS A 316 -23.30 18.96 20.11
N GLY A 317 -23.20 17.73 19.60
CA GLY A 317 -24.19 16.67 19.78
C GLY A 317 -24.44 16.36 21.26
N ARG A 318 -23.36 16.14 22.03
CA ARG A 318 -23.45 15.94 23.49
C ARG A 318 -24.03 17.15 24.22
N GLN A 319 -23.75 18.39 23.76
CA GLN A 319 -24.36 19.59 24.31
C GLN A 319 -25.87 19.67 24.02
N ILE A 320 -26.30 19.27 22.81
CA ILE A 320 -27.72 19.20 22.45
C ILE A 320 -28.44 18.18 23.32
N GLU A 321 -27.89 16.96 23.46
CA GLU A 321 -28.47 15.92 24.32
C GLU A 321 -28.56 16.38 25.78
N ALA A 322 -27.52 17.06 26.30
CA ALA A 322 -27.55 17.64 27.64
C ALA A 322 -28.65 18.72 27.77
N CYS A 323 -28.79 19.60 26.78
CA CYS A 323 -29.86 20.61 26.73
C CYS A 323 -31.26 19.97 26.66
N GLU A 324 -31.44 18.90 25.90
CA GLU A 324 -32.69 18.16 25.83
C GLU A 324 -33.02 17.49 27.18
N TRP A 325 -32.02 16.92 27.84
CA TRP A 325 -32.16 16.38 29.18
C TRP A 325 -32.58 17.47 30.18
N PHE A 326 -31.93 18.63 30.18
CA PHE A 326 -32.30 19.77 31.04
C PHE A 326 -33.72 20.25 30.74
N LYS A 327 -34.11 20.37 29.46
CA LYS A 327 -35.47 20.74 29.05
C LYS A 327 -36.49 19.74 29.61
N ARG A 328 -36.24 18.44 29.43
CA ARG A 328 -37.14 17.37 29.91
C ARG A 328 -37.22 17.34 31.44
N ARG A 329 -36.09 17.58 32.11
CA ARG A 329 -36.03 17.67 33.58
C ARG A 329 -36.81 18.88 34.09
N ALA A 330 -36.69 20.03 33.44
CA ALA A 330 -37.42 21.25 33.79
C ALA A 330 -38.94 21.06 33.60
N LEU A 331 -39.37 20.46 32.48
CA LEU A 331 -40.78 20.13 32.25
C LEU A 331 -41.34 19.20 33.33
N ASN A 332 -40.61 18.14 33.70
CA ASN A 332 -41.03 17.25 34.79
C ASN A 332 -41.15 17.97 36.14
N ILE A 333 -40.26 18.93 36.43
CA ILE A 333 -40.35 19.72 37.67
C ILE A 333 -41.57 20.64 37.62
N GLU A 334 -41.82 21.29 36.48
CA GLU A 334 -42.99 22.15 36.30
C GLU A 334 -44.30 21.35 36.46
N GLU A 335 -44.40 20.17 35.85
CA GLU A 335 -45.54 19.26 36.03
C GLU A 335 -45.71 18.84 37.48
N TYR A 336 -44.61 18.52 38.19
CA TYR A 336 -44.67 18.17 39.60
C TYR A 336 -45.17 19.34 40.47
N LEU A 337 -44.73 20.56 40.18
CA LEU A 337 -45.20 21.77 40.88
C LEU A 337 -46.67 22.03 40.60
N ARG A 338 -47.12 21.91 39.34
CA ARG A 338 -48.54 22.02 38.96
C ARG A 338 -49.39 20.96 39.64
N PHE A 339 -48.92 19.71 39.67
CA PHE A 339 -49.61 18.62 40.38
C PHE A 339 -49.74 18.92 41.87
N ARG A 340 -48.67 19.42 42.49
CA ARG A 340 -48.68 19.81 43.90
C ARG A 340 -49.65 20.95 44.17
N GLU A 341 -49.63 22.01 43.36
CA GLU A 341 -50.56 23.14 43.49
C GLU A 341 -52.01 22.70 43.30
N THR A 342 -52.29 21.87 42.29
CA THR A 342 -53.62 21.31 42.05
C THR A 342 -54.09 20.47 43.24
N ARG A 343 -53.19 19.67 43.83
CA ARG A 343 -53.47 18.89 45.04
C ARG A 343 -53.76 19.77 46.25
N GLU A 344 -52.98 20.83 46.47
CA GLU A 344 -53.22 21.79 47.55
C GLU A 344 -54.57 22.51 47.36
N ASN A 345 -54.92 22.89 46.13
CA ASN A 345 -56.21 23.50 45.80
C ASN A 345 -57.37 22.51 45.96
N MET A 346 -57.18 21.23 45.62
CA MET A 346 -58.18 20.18 45.85
C MET A 346 -58.44 19.98 47.36
N ILE A 347 -57.39 19.95 48.18
CA ILE A 347 -57.53 19.86 49.65
C ILE A 347 -58.31 21.06 50.21
N LYS A 348 -58.01 22.27 49.74
CA LYS A 348 -58.76 23.48 50.13
C LYS A 348 -60.22 23.41 49.69
N ALA A 349 -60.48 23.03 48.44
CA ALA A 349 -61.84 22.88 47.91
C ALA A 349 -62.64 21.81 48.66
N GLU A 350 -62.00 20.71 49.07
CA GLU A 350 -62.63 19.67 49.89
C GLU A 350 -62.96 20.18 51.31
N ALA A 351 -62.06 20.97 51.93
CA ALA A 351 -62.32 21.61 53.20
C ALA A 351 -63.49 22.61 53.12
N ASP A 352 -63.49 23.48 52.10
CA ASP A 352 -64.58 24.42 51.83
C ASP A 352 -65.91 23.71 51.56
N TYR A 353 -65.87 22.58 50.83
CA TYR A 353 -67.05 21.76 50.57
C TYR A 353 -67.61 21.19 51.87
N ARG A 354 -66.76 20.62 52.74
CA ARG A 354 -67.18 20.11 54.04
C ARG A 354 -67.76 21.21 54.93
N GLU A 355 -67.18 22.41 54.93
CA GLU A 355 -67.73 23.55 55.68
C GLU A 355 -69.13 23.94 55.15
N ARG A 356 -69.29 24.03 53.83
CA ARG A 356 -70.58 24.32 53.19
C ARG A 356 -71.61 23.22 53.44
N GLU A 357 -71.20 21.95 53.47
CA GLU A 357 -72.06 20.81 53.79
C GLU A 357 -72.56 20.89 55.23
N VAL A 358 -71.67 21.21 56.18
CA VAL A 358 -72.06 21.46 57.57
C VAL A 358 -73.03 22.64 57.66
N LEU A 359 -72.77 23.75 56.98
CA LEU A 359 -73.69 24.90 56.93
C LEU A 359 -75.05 24.54 56.31
N LEU A 360 -75.06 23.73 55.26
CA LEU A 360 -76.28 23.22 54.63
C LEU A 360 -77.08 22.35 55.60
N GLN A 361 -76.42 21.44 56.33
CA GLN A 361 -77.08 20.63 57.35
C GLN A 361 -77.66 21.50 58.48
N HIS A 362 -76.92 22.51 58.95
CA HIS A 362 -77.45 23.46 59.93
C HIS A 362 -78.64 24.24 59.37
N GLY A 363 -78.58 24.67 58.11
CA GLY A 363 -79.67 25.34 57.41
C GLY A 363 -80.90 24.45 57.22
N GLN A 364 -80.71 23.18 56.87
CA GLN A 364 -81.76 22.16 56.77
C GLN A 364 -82.41 21.92 58.13
N ASN A 365 -81.63 21.72 59.19
CA ASN A 365 -82.14 21.55 60.55
C ASN A 365 -82.93 22.78 61.00
N ALA A 366 -82.46 24.00 60.70
CA ALA A 366 -83.17 25.23 61.01
C ALA A 366 -84.47 25.37 60.18
N LEU A 367 -84.46 24.95 58.91
CA LEU A 367 -85.63 24.92 58.06
C LEU A 367 -86.66 23.88 58.57
N GLU A 368 -86.21 22.70 58.96
CA GLU A 368 -87.06 21.67 59.58
C GLU A 368 -87.69 22.16 60.88
N GLN A 369 -86.92 22.84 61.74
CA GLN A 369 -87.46 23.49 62.94
C GLN A 369 -88.50 24.55 62.60
N ARG A 370 -88.23 25.41 61.59
CA ARG A 370 -89.19 26.42 61.12
C ARG A 370 -90.43 25.78 60.49
N LEU A 371 -90.30 24.69 59.75
CA LEU A 371 -91.40 23.93 59.18
C LEU A 371 -92.21 23.24 60.28
N ALA A 372 -91.57 22.70 61.32
CA ALA A 372 -92.25 22.14 62.48
C ALA A 372 -93.02 23.24 63.25
N GLN A 373 -92.41 24.41 63.45
CA GLN A 373 -93.08 25.59 64.02
C GLN A 373 -94.23 26.07 63.15
N ARG A 374 -94.03 26.14 61.83
CA ARG A 374 -95.06 26.49 60.85
C ARG A 374 -96.18 25.46 60.88
N ASN A 375 -95.91 24.17 60.83
CA ASN A 375 -96.91 23.11 60.90
C ASN A 375 -97.65 23.13 62.24
N ALA A 376 -96.99 23.47 63.36
CA ALA A 376 -97.65 23.71 64.63
C ALA A 376 -98.54 24.96 64.59
N MET A 377 -98.09 26.03 63.93
CA MET A 377 -98.85 27.25 63.71
C MET A 377 -100.00 27.06 62.70
N GLU A 378 -99.81 26.20 61.70
CA GLU A 378 -100.75 25.77 60.67
C GLU A 378 -101.77 24.82 61.27
N LYS A 379 -101.40 24.01 62.28
CA LYS A 379 -102.35 23.27 63.11
C LYS A 379 -103.21 24.23 63.95
N ARG A 380 -102.60 25.29 64.51
CA ARG A 380 -103.29 26.39 65.22
C ARG A 380 -104.12 27.30 64.29
N LEU A 381 -103.73 27.44 63.03
CA LEU A 381 -104.43 28.22 61.98
C LEU A 381 -105.47 27.36 61.24
N ASN A 382 -105.32 26.04 61.17
CA ASN A 382 -106.38 25.13 60.73
C ASN A 382 -107.50 25.04 61.80
N GLU A 383 -107.20 25.37 63.05
CA GLU A 383 -108.19 25.68 64.10
C GLU A 383 -108.77 27.10 64.00
N ALA A 384 -108.22 27.98 63.16
CA ALA A 384 -108.66 29.37 62.99
C ALA A 384 -108.57 29.79 61.50
N GLY A 385 -109.61 29.43 60.75
CA GLY A 385 -109.61 29.31 59.29
C GLY A 385 -109.11 30.44 58.38
N VAL A 386 -109.05 30.05 57.10
CA VAL A 386 -109.14 30.82 55.84
C VAL A 386 -107.84 31.13 55.07
N ASN A 387 -107.38 30.13 54.32
CA ASN A 387 -107.27 30.03 52.84
C ASN A 387 -106.75 31.16 51.91
N ASP A 388 -106.21 32.30 52.37
CA ASP A 388 -105.81 33.37 51.42
C ASP A 388 -104.29 33.55 51.19
N MET A 389 -103.43 32.83 51.94
CA MET A 389 -101.96 32.98 51.86
C MET A 389 -101.28 31.99 50.90
N VAL A 390 -101.97 30.94 50.47
CA VAL A 390 -101.41 29.84 49.67
C VAL A 390 -101.17 30.24 48.21
N GLU A 391 -102.00 31.15 47.67
CA GLU A 391 -101.86 31.63 46.28
C GLU A 391 -100.65 32.56 46.08
N LYS A 392 -100.34 33.43 47.04
CA LYS A 392 -99.18 34.35 46.93
C LYS A 392 -97.82 33.63 47.00
N LEU A 393 -97.75 32.50 47.69
CA LEU A 393 -96.50 31.74 47.82
C LEU A 393 -96.14 30.95 46.54
N ARG A 394 -97.15 30.47 45.79
CA ARG A 394 -96.91 29.76 44.51
C ARG A 394 -96.28 30.64 43.44
N LEU A 395 -96.70 31.91 43.36
CA LEU A 395 -96.15 32.88 42.39
C LEU A 395 -94.70 33.28 42.69
N GLN A 396 -94.28 33.28 43.96
CA GLN A 396 -92.89 33.56 44.34
C GLN A 396 -91.96 32.37 44.10
N GLU A 397 -92.48 31.14 44.14
CA GLU A 397 -91.71 29.92 43.91
C GLU A 397 -91.41 29.71 42.42
N GLU A 398 -92.36 30.05 41.55
CA GLU A 398 -92.19 29.97 40.09
C GLU A 398 -91.17 30.98 39.53
N GLN A 399 -91.02 32.14 40.17
CA GLN A 399 -90.02 33.16 39.79
C GLN A 399 -88.59 32.73 40.18
N LYS A 400 -88.43 32.05 41.32
CA LYS A 400 -87.12 31.57 41.78
C LYS A 400 -86.61 30.38 40.99
N ILE A 401 -87.52 29.53 40.50
CA ILE A 401 -87.16 28.38 39.65
C ILE A 401 -86.66 28.84 38.27
N ARG A 402 -87.26 29.90 37.70
CA ARG A 402 -86.78 30.49 36.44
C ARG A 402 -85.39 31.12 36.57
N ALA A 403 -85.15 31.88 37.64
CA ALA A 403 -83.83 32.47 37.91
C ALA A 403 -82.73 31.39 38.13
N ALA A 404 -83.06 30.26 38.75
CA ALA A 404 -82.14 29.14 38.92
C ALA A 404 -81.84 28.39 37.59
N GLY A 405 -82.81 28.35 36.67
CA GLY A 405 -82.64 27.77 35.34
C GLY A 405 -81.71 28.59 34.43
N GLU A 406 -81.80 29.93 34.51
CA GLU A 406 -80.93 30.85 33.77
C GLU A 406 -79.48 30.79 34.26
N LEU A 407 -79.26 30.78 35.58
CA LEU A 407 -77.92 30.61 36.17
C LEU A 407 -77.27 29.27 35.79
N ARG A 408 -78.06 28.19 35.74
CA ARG A 408 -77.56 26.88 35.30
C ARG A 408 -77.16 26.89 33.82
N GLY A 409 -77.93 27.58 32.98
CA GLY A 409 -77.61 27.78 31.56
C GLY A 409 -76.32 28.58 31.35
N GLU A 410 -76.05 29.58 32.17
CA GLU A 410 -74.80 30.35 32.15
C GLU A 410 -73.60 29.52 32.64
N ILE A 411 -73.75 28.77 33.73
CA ILE A 411 -72.70 27.86 34.24
C ILE A 411 -72.32 26.80 33.20
N GLN A 412 -73.30 26.26 32.45
CA GLN A 412 -73.03 25.29 31.39
C GLN A 412 -72.26 25.89 30.20
N ARG A 413 -72.51 27.18 29.89
CA ARG A 413 -71.76 27.91 28.84
C ARG A 413 -70.34 28.24 29.30
N PHE A 414 -70.15 28.62 30.56
CA PHE A 414 -68.82 28.80 31.17
C PHE A 414 -68.01 27.49 31.21
N ASP A 415 -68.64 26.35 31.52
CA ASP A 415 -67.99 25.03 31.51
C ASP A 415 -67.53 24.64 30.08
N THR A 416 -68.30 25.01 29.06
CA THR A 416 -67.94 24.76 27.65
C THR A 416 -66.80 25.69 27.17
N ALA A 417 -66.78 26.94 27.65
CA ALA A 417 -65.69 27.90 27.40
C ALA A 417 -64.38 27.51 28.12
N ILE A 418 -64.47 26.97 29.34
CA ILE A 418 -63.30 26.48 30.09
C ILE A 418 -62.73 25.22 29.43
N LYS A 419 -63.58 24.29 28.95
CA LYS A 419 -63.13 23.09 28.23
C LYS A 419 -62.42 23.41 26.91
N SER A 420 -62.82 24.46 26.20
CA SER A 420 -62.14 24.93 24.98
C SER A 420 -60.80 25.62 25.27
N ILE A 421 -60.69 26.37 26.37
CA ILE A 421 -59.42 26.94 26.84
C ILE A 421 -58.44 25.84 27.30
N VAL A 422 -58.93 24.80 27.99
CA VAL A 422 -58.14 23.63 28.41
C VAL A 422 -57.70 22.80 27.20
N GLY A 423 -58.55 22.67 26.16
CA GLY A 423 -58.20 22.01 24.90
C GLY A 423 -57.09 22.71 24.11
N LEU A 424 -57.01 24.05 24.18
CA LEU A 424 -55.95 24.84 23.54
C LEU A 424 -54.61 24.75 24.28
N GLN A 425 -54.61 24.55 25.60
CA GLN A 425 -53.38 24.35 26.38
C GLN A 425 -52.72 22.98 26.13
N GLN A 426 -53.48 21.97 25.70
CA GLN A 426 -52.93 20.64 25.42
C GLN A 426 -52.14 20.56 24.09
N ASN A 427 -52.25 21.58 23.22
CA ASN A 427 -51.53 21.68 21.95
C ASN A 427 -50.39 22.72 21.97
N ALA A 428 -49.93 23.14 23.16
CA ALA A 428 -48.99 24.24 23.36
C ALA A 428 -47.57 24.04 22.76
N HIS A 429 -47.25 22.90 22.15
CA HIS A 429 -45.94 22.70 21.51
C HIS A 429 -45.83 23.31 20.10
N TYR A 430 -46.94 23.65 19.44
CA TYR A 430 -46.94 24.21 18.07
C TYR A 430 -47.04 25.75 18.01
N ILE A 431 -47.27 26.44 19.12
CA ILE A 431 -47.55 27.89 19.16
C ILE A 431 -46.38 28.65 19.80
N LYS A 432 -45.18 28.53 19.24
CA LYS A 432 -44.04 29.38 19.68
C LYS A 432 -43.60 30.43 18.66
N ASN A 433 -44.14 30.38 17.42
CA ASN A 433 -43.69 31.26 16.32
C ASN A 433 -44.75 32.25 15.80
N HIS A 434 -45.98 32.29 16.35
CA HIS A 434 -47.01 33.26 15.93
C HIS A 434 -47.25 34.35 16.99
N ARG A 435 -46.50 35.45 16.87
CA ARG A 435 -46.55 36.66 17.72
C ARG A 435 -47.95 37.33 17.84
N PRO A 436 -48.80 37.37 16.80
CA PRO A 436 -50.14 37.97 16.90
C PRO A 436 -51.08 37.19 17.85
N LEU A 437 -50.90 35.87 17.92
CA LEU A 437 -51.74 34.99 18.75
C LEU A 437 -51.42 35.17 20.24
N PHE A 438 -50.14 35.43 20.57
CA PHE A 438 -49.70 35.70 21.94
C PHE A 438 -50.21 37.06 22.46
N GLU A 439 -50.38 38.04 21.58
CA GLU A 439 -50.97 39.35 21.91
C GLU A 439 -52.48 39.27 22.05
N ALA A 440 -53.18 38.49 21.21
CA ALA A 440 -54.62 38.25 21.31
C ALA A 440 -55.01 37.49 22.60
N ILE A 441 -54.24 36.46 22.99
CA ILE A 441 -54.46 35.72 24.24
C ILE A 441 -54.22 36.61 25.47
N ASN A 442 -53.22 37.50 25.42
CA ASN A 442 -52.98 38.47 26.48
C ASN A 442 -54.03 39.60 26.55
N ALA A 443 -54.65 39.96 25.43
CA ALA A 443 -55.75 40.93 25.41
C ALA A 443 -57.01 40.37 26.10
N VAL A 444 -57.33 39.09 25.86
CA VAL A 444 -58.44 38.38 26.53
C VAL A 444 -58.15 38.13 28.01
N ALA A 445 -56.89 37.83 28.36
CA ALA A 445 -56.49 37.70 29.77
C ALA A 445 -56.59 39.03 30.54
N LYS A 446 -56.40 40.17 29.88
CA LYS A 446 -56.54 41.51 30.49
C LYS A 446 -57.98 41.94 30.71
N THR A 447 -58.94 41.50 29.90
CA THR A 447 -60.37 41.77 30.11
C THR A 447 -60.99 40.91 31.23
N MET A 448 -60.31 39.84 31.67
CA MET A 448 -60.78 38.95 32.74
C MET A 448 -60.24 39.28 34.15
N SER A 449 -59.67 40.48 34.37
CA SER A 449 -59.45 41.01 35.71
C SER A 449 -60.79 41.30 36.39
N PRO A 450 -60.98 41.01 37.69
CA PRO A 450 -62.29 41.10 38.33
C PRO A 450 -62.82 42.54 38.31
N LEU A 451 -63.93 42.76 37.61
CA LEU A 451 -64.76 43.95 37.79
C LEU A 451 -65.30 43.94 39.23
N PRO A 452 -65.18 45.05 39.99
CA PRO A 452 -65.81 45.16 41.30
C PRO A 452 -67.34 45.06 41.16
N ALA A 453 -67.96 44.44 42.16
CA ALA A 453 -69.34 43.96 42.16
C ALA A 453 -70.45 45.04 42.18
N SER A 454 -70.29 46.16 41.47
CA SER A 454 -71.36 47.15 41.30
C SER A 454 -71.44 47.63 39.86
N ALA A 455 -72.66 47.50 39.30
CA ALA A 455 -73.10 47.88 37.95
C ALA A 455 -72.82 46.86 36.84
N VAL A 456 -73.74 45.89 36.69
CA VAL A 456 -73.92 45.15 35.44
C VAL A 456 -74.91 45.95 34.59
N GLU A 457 -74.41 46.70 33.62
CA GLU A 457 -75.20 47.24 32.51
C GLU A 457 -74.99 46.37 31.26
N ALA A 458 -76.05 46.22 30.48
CA ALA A 458 -76.19 45.23 29.40
C ALA A 458 -75.12 45.33 28.28
N ASP A 459 -74.44 46.47 28.14
CA ASP A 459 -73.46 46.73 27.08
C ASP A 459 -72.12 45.99 27.27
N ALA A 460 -71.79 45.57 28.50
CA ALA A 460 -70.55 44.81 28.77
C ALA A 460 -70.60 43.35 28.27
N VAL A 461 -71.81 42.82 28.05
CA VAL A 461 -72.05 41.44 27.61
C VAL A 461 -71.90 41.33 26.08
N ASP A 462 -72.29 42.37 25.33
CA ASP A 462 -72.18 42.40 23.87
C ASP A 462 -70.73 42.49 23.38
N HIS A 463 -69.87 43.27 24.05
CA HIS A 463 -68.43 43.30 23.73
C HIS A 463 -67.69 41.98 24.05
N SER A 464 -68.18 41.21 25.03
CA SER A 464 -67.65 39.88 25.34
C SER A 464 -68.09 38.82 24.30
N LEU A 465 -69.30 38.96 23.75
CA LEU A 465 -69.83 38.09 22.69
C LEU A 465 -69.12 38.28 21.34
N GLU A 466 -68.69 39.49 21.02
CA GLU A 466 -67.97 39.79 19.77
C GLU A 466 -66.53 39.23 19.79
N GLY A 467 -65.89 39.22 20.96
CA GLY A 467 -64.61 38.55 21.21
C GLY A 467 -64.68 37.03 21.10
N VAL A 468 -65.79 36.41 21.54
CA VAL A 468 -66.01 34.96 21.42
C VAL A 468 -66.29 34.55 19.97
N ARG A 469 -67.04 35.35 19.21
CA ARG A 469 -67.33 35.09 17.78
C ARG A 469 -66.06 35.15 16.92
N SER A 470 -65.20 36.12 17.17
CA SER A 470 -63.91 36.25 16.48
C SER A 470 -62.93 35.12 16.84
N PHE A 471 -63.02 34.57 18.06
CA PHE A 471 -62.24 33.40 18.48
C PHE A 471 -62.70 32.09 17.81
N SER A 472 -64.01 31.89 17.65
CA SER A 472 -64.55 30.68 16.98
C SER A 472 -64.20 30.63 15.49
N ALA A 473 -64.11 31.78 14.83
CA ALA A 473 -63.68 31.88 13.43
C ALA A 473 -62.17 31.60 13.27
N LEU A 474 -61.36 32.06 14.23
CA LEU A 474 -59.93 31.77 14.26
C LEU A 474 -59.65 30.29 14.55
N GLU A 475 -60.46 29.65 15.41
CA GLU A 475 -60.36 28.22 15.72
C GLU A 475 -60.64 27.36 14.48
N THR A 476 -61.61 27.75 13.65
CA THR A 476 -61.95 27.02 12.42
C THR A 476 -60.85 27.16 11.36
N ASP A 477 -60.25 28.34 11.23
CA ASP A 477 -59.16 28.59 10.28
C ASP A 477 -57.86 27.88 10.71
N ILE A 478 -57.55 27.87 12.01
CA ILE A 478 -56.39 27.15 12.57
C ILE A 478 -56.55 25.64 12.43
N LYS A 479 -57.76 25.09 12.63
CA LYS A 479 -58.05 23.66 12.40
C LYS A 479 -57.87 23.29 10.92
N ALA A 480 -58.29 24.15 10.00
CA ALA A 480 -58.12 23.93 8.56
C ALA A 480 -56.62 23.95 8.15
N GLN A 481 -55.83 24.88 8.70
CA GLN A 481 -54.39 24.96 8.43
C GLN A 481 -53.60 23.79 9.04
N LEU A 482 -53.96 23.34 10.24
CA LEU A 482 -53.36 22.14 10.86
C LEU A 482 -53.68 20.88 10.08
N GLN A 483 -54.92 20.68 9.64
CA GLN A 483 -55.29 19.54 8.80
C GLN A 483 -54.52 19.53 7.46
N LYS A 484 -54.28 20.71 6.87
CA LYS A 484 -53.48 20.83 5.66
C LYS A 484 -52.00 20.48 5.90
N ALA A 485 -51.42 20.95 7.00
CA ALA A 485 -50.04 20.64 7.37
C ALA A 485 -49.82 19.15 7.69
N PHE A 486 -50.80 18.49 8.33
CA PHE A 486 -50.74 17.04 8.55
C PHE A 486 -50.86 16.25 7.23
N ALA A 487 -51.73 16.67 6.32
CA ALA A 487 -51.85 16.04 5.00
C ALA A 487 -50.56 16.19 4.16
N GLU A 488 -49.87 17.32 4.26
CA GLU A 488 -48.57 17.55 3.60
C GLU A 488 -47.44 16.71 4.23
N ALA A 489 -47.46 16.51 5.55
CA ALA A 489 -46.50 15.65 6.26
C ALA A 489 -46.71 14.15 5.95
N ASP A 490 -47.96 13.68 5.93
CA ASP A 490 -48.30 12.30 5.54
C ASP A 490 -47.96 12.03 4.07
N ALA A 491 -48.15 13.02 3.19
CA ALA A 491 -47.72 12.94 1.79
C ALA A 491 -46.19 12.87 1.64
N ALA A 492 -45.44 13.63 2.44
CA ALA A 492 -43.98 13.57 2.45
C ALA A 492 -43.47 12.22 3.00
N GLU A 493 -44.12 11.65 4.01
CA GLU A 493 -43.78 10.31 4.54
C GLU A 493 -44.12 9.19 3.54
N MET A 494 -45.24 9.31 2.82
CA MET A 494 -45.57 8.42 1.70
C MET A 494 -44.54 8.52 0.58
N GLN A 495 -44.11 9.73 0.20
CA GLN A 495 -43.04 9.92 -0.79
C GLN A 495 -41.70 9.33 -0.31
N LEU A 496 -41.38 9.43 0.98
CA LEU A 496 -40.17 8.86 1.55
C LEU A 496 -40.20 7.32 1.54
N LYS A 497 -41.36 6.73 1.86
CA LYS A 497 -41.61 5.28 1.71
C LYS A 497 -41.64 4.84 0.24
N GLU A 498 -42.12 5.68 -0.68
CA GLU A 498 -42.05 5.44 -2.13
C GLU A 498 -40.62 5.52 -2.64
N PHE A 499 -39.80 6.46 -2.15
CA PHE A 499 -38.38 6.57 -2.47
C PHE A 499 -37.56 5.40 -1.89
N GLU A 500 -37.89 4.92 -0.69
CA GLU A 500 -37.28 3.73 -0.09
C GLU A 500 -37.74 2.43 -0.78
N ALA A 501 -39.01 2.37 -1.21
CA ALA A 501 -39.53 1.30 -2.04
C ALA A 501 -38.87 1.29 -3.42
N LEU A 502 -38.74 2.45 -4.09
CA LEU A 502 -38.04 2.64 -5.36
C LEU A 502 -36.54 2.31 -5.27
N ARG A 503 -35.90 2.55 -4.11
CA ARG A 503 -34.51 2.13 -3.85
C ARG A 503 -34.36 0.62 -3.68
N ASN A 504 -35.43 -0.07 -3.28
CA ASN A 504 -35.48 -1.52 -3.12
C ASN A 504 -36.11 -2.25 -4.32
N THR A 505 -36.83 -1.56 -5.21
CA THR A 505 -37.51 -2.13 -6.39
C THR A 505 -36.89 -1.72 -7.72
N GLN A 506 -35.99 -0.71 -7.78
CA GLN A 506 -35.00 -0.63 -8.86
C GLN A 506 -33.92 -1.67 -8.63
N GLY A 507 -34.26 -2.90 -9.00
CA GLY A 507 -33.38 -4.06 -8.99
C GLY A 507 -32.10 -3.81 -9.77
N ARG A 508 -31.02 -3.50 -9.03
CA ARG A 508 -29.81 -4.27 -9.24
C ARG A 508 -30.14 -5.65 -8.71
N SER A 509 -30.26 -6.63 -9.60
CA SER A 509 -30.07 -8.02 -9.21
C SER A 509 -28.86 -8.04 -8.28
N SER A 510 -29.01 -8.58 -7.07
CA SER A 510 -27.89 -8.67 -6.12
C SER A 510 -26.91 -9.68 -6.70
N VAL A 511 -26.11 -9.23 -7.67
CA VAL A 511 -24.95 -9.90 -8.21
C VAL A 511 -24.09 -10.22 -7.02
N ARG A 512 -24.02 -11.51 -6.67
CA ARG A 512 -23.18 -11.95 -5.57
C ARG A 512 -21.73 -11.87 -6.03
N VAL A 513 -21.17 -10.66 -6.00
CA VAL A 513 -19.73 -10.44 -6.21
C VAL A 513 -19.01 -11.22 -5.11
N PRO A 514 -18.12 -12.16 -5.46
CA PRO A 514 -17.33 -12.88 -4.48
C PRO A 514 -16.61 -11.92 -3.52
N GLU A 515 -16.61 -12.25 -2.23
CA GLU A 515 -16.03 -11.42 -1.15
C GLU A 515 -14.56 -11.05 -1.41
N ALA A 516 -13.81 -11.95 -2.07
CA ALA A 516 -12.43 -11.68 -2.46
C ALA A 516 -12.29 -10.52 -3.47
N ILE A 517 -13.24 -10.38 -4.39
CA ILE A 517 -13.24 -9.30 -5.40
C ILE A 517 -13.64 -7.98 -4.74
N SER A 518 -14.69 -7.97 -3.90
CA SER A 518 -15.12 -6.76 -3.20
C SER A 518 -14.05 -6.25 -2.22
N THR A 519 -13.45 -7.14 -1.44
CA THR A 519 -12.39 -6.78 -0.47
C THR A 519 -11.16 -6.23 -1.19
N PHE A 520 -10.78 -6.82 -2.34
CA PHE A 520 -9.65 -6.32 -3.12
C PHE A 520 -9.97 -4.98 -3.81
N GLN A 521 -11.19 -4.80 -4.32
CA GLN A 521 -11.64 -3.53 -4.89
C GLN A 521 -11.64 -2.42 -3.82
N GLU A 522 -12.06 -2.71 -2.59
CA GLU A 522 -11.95 -1.77 -1.47
C GLU A 522 -10.50 -1.45 -1.10
N SER A 523 -9.61 -2.45 -1.13
CA SER A 523 -8.18 -2.24 -0.93
C SER A 523 -7.59 -1.31 -1.99
N LEU A 524 -7.96 -1.49 -3.26
CA LEU A 524 -7.51 -0.62 -4.35
C LEU A 524 -8.05 0.80 -4.20
N ARG A 525 -9.31 0.97 -3.78
CA ARG A 525 -9.89 2.28 -3.49
C ARG A 525 -9.18 2.99 -2.33
N ARG A 526 -8.81 2.26 -1.28
CA ARG A 526 -7.99 2.81 -0.17
C ARG A 526 -6.60 3.26 -0.62
N ASP A 527 -6.02 2.55 -1.58
CA ASP A 527 -4.75 2.91 -2.21
C ASP A 527 -4.89 4.07 -3.22
N GLY A 528 -6.09 4.63 -3.40
CA GLY A 528 -6.38 5.76 -4.26
C GLY A 528 -6.60 5.41 -5.74
N PHE A 529 -6.84 4.13 -6.05
CA PHE A 529 -7.16 3.68 -7.40
C PHE A 529 -8.67 3.66 -7.64
N ASP A 530 -9.12 4.34 -8.70
CA ASP A 530 -10.50 4.25 -9.16
C ASP A 530 -10.65 3.02 -10.07
N THR A 531 -11.52 2.09 -9.63
CA THR A 531 -11.69 0.80 -10.27
C THR A 531 -13.16 0.38 -10.28
N LYS A 532 -13.58 -0.14 -11.42
CA LYS A 532 -14.95 -0.65 -11.67
C LYS A 532 -14.87 -2.09 -12.19
N LEU A 533 -15.96 -2.83 -12.10
CA LEU A 533 -16.01 -4.20 -12.61
C LEU A 533 -16.40 -4.18 -14.10
N LEU A 534 -15.89 -5.14 -14.87
CA LEU A 534 -16.11 -5.16 -16.32
C LEU A 534 -17.61 -5.16 -16.68
N PHE A 535 -18.45 -5.91 -15.97
CA PHE A 535 -19.90 -5.94 -16.23
C PHE A 535 -20.60 -4.59 -15.96
N GLU A 536 -20.07 -3.74 -15.07
CA GLU A 536 -20.63 -2.42 -14.78
C GLU A 536 -20.34 -1.39 -15.89
N LEU A 537 -19.46 -1.74 -16.82
CA LEU A 537 -18.93 -0.86 -17.86
C LEU A 537 -19.39 -1.25 -19.27
N VAL A 538 -20.18 -2.31 -19.37
CA VAL A 538 -20.82 -2.76 -20.60
C VAL A 538 -22.23 -2.20 -20.61
N ASP A 539 -22.66 -1.60 -21.73
CA ASP A 539 -23.97 -0.98 -21.83
C ASP A 539 -25.04 -1.99 -22.24
N ASP A 540 -24.73 -2.82 -23.23
CA ASP A 540 -25.70 -3.77 -23.81
C ASP A 540 -24.99 -4.95 -24.50
N VAL A 541 -25.71 -6.05 -24.64
CA VAL A 541 -25.25 -7.26 -25.35
C VAL A 541 -26.38 -7.75 -26.26
N ASP A 542 -26.03 -8.18 -27.47
CA ASP A 542 -26.97 -8.80 -28.41
C ASP A 542 -27.76 -9.94 -27.71
N GLU A 543 -29.08 -9.77 -27.61
CA GLU A 543 -29.99 -10.63 -26.86
C GLU A 543 -29.88 -12.11 -27.28
N GLU A 544 -29.68 -12.37 -28.57
CA GLU A 544 -29.57 -13.74 -29.10
C GLU A 544 -28.26 -14.44 -28.70
N TRP A 545 -27.25 -13.68 -28.24
CA TRP A 545 -25.93 -14.19 -27.87
C TRP A 545 -25.62 -14.00 -26.39
N GLN A 546 -26.49 -13.33 -25.64
CA GLN A 546 -26.27 -12.94 -24.25
C GLN A 546 -25.89 -14.13 -23.37
N ASP A 547 -26.72 -15.17 -23.31
CA ASP A 547 -26.50 -16.35 -22.45
C ASP A 547 -25.15 -17.03 -22.71
N VAL A 548 -24.77 -17.14 -23.99
CA VAL A 548 -23.55 -17.82 -24.41
C VAL A 548 -22.33 -16.95 -24.16
N ILE A 549 -22.41 -15.64 -24.42
CA ILE A 549 -21.34 -14.69 -24.14
C ILE A 549 -21.09 -14.61 -22.63
N GLU A 550 -22.15 -14.59 -21.83
CA GLU A 550 -22.05 -14.60 -20.37
C GLU A 550 -21.43 -15.88 -19.84
N ALA A 551 -21.84 -17.04 -20.36
CA ALA A 551 -21.22 -18.32 -20.06
C ALA A 551 -19.73 -18.34 -20.45
N TYR A 552 -19.38 -17.79 -21.62
CA TYR A 552 -17.99 -17.71 -22.09
C TYR A 552 -17.12 -16.82 -21.20
N LEU A 553 -17.63 -15.65 -20.82
CA LEU A 553 -16.93 -14.72 -19.94
C LEU A 553 -16.77 -15.29 -18.53
N GLY A 554 -17.78 -15.99 -18.01
CA GLY A 554 -17.71 -16.66 -16.71
C GLY A 554 -17.29 -15.70 -15.59
N GLN A 555 -16.15 -15.95 -14.95
CA GLN A 555 -15.62 -15.07 -13.91
C GLN A 555 -14.93 -13.80 -14.47
N ASP A 556 -14.59 -13.76 -15.76
CA ASP A 556 -13.91 -12.62 -16.38
C ASP A 556 -14.82 -11.39 -16.47
N ARG A 557 -16.15 -11.57 -16.41
CA ARG A 557 -17.12 -10.48 -16.30
C ARG A 557 -16.98 -9.68 -15.00
N LEU A 558 -16.37 -10.28 -13.96
CA LEU A 558 -16.06 -9.64 -12.69
C LEU A 558 -14.61 -9.14 -12.61
N ALA A 559 -13.89 -9.08 -13.74
CA ALA A 559 -12.55 -8.54 -13.74
C ALA A 559 -12.57 -7.04 -13.39
N ILE A 560 -11.61 -6.63 -12.56
CA ILE A 560 -11.44 -5.25 -12.13
C ILE A 560 -10.75 -4.47 -13.24
N VAL A 561 -11.36 -3.36 -13.63
CA VAL A 561 -10.87 -2.45 -14.65
C VAL A 561 -10.44 -1.14 -13.98
N PRO A 562 -9.13 -0.89 -13.86
CA PRO A 562 -8.61 0.40 -13.43
C PRO A 562 -8.64 1.42 -14.57
N LEU A 563 -8.62 2.72 -14.23
CA LEU A 563 -8.42 3.77 -15.22
C LEU A 563 -7.09 3.60 -15.98
N PRO A 564 -6.99 3.99 -17.27
CA PRO A 564 -5.78 3.77 -18.08
C PRO A 564 -4.50 4.35 -17.48
N ASP A 565 -4.57 5.53 -16.85
CA ASP A 565 -3.47 6.21 -16.18
C ASP A 565 -3.04 5.52 -14.88
N GLN A 566 -3.94 4.76 -14.26
CA GLN A 566 -3.74 4.05 -12.99
C GLN A 566 -3.47 2.55 -13.17
N ALA A 567 -3.53 2.03 -14.39
CA ALA A 567 -3.48 0.59 -14.68
C ALA A 567 -2.22 -0.10 -14.13
N ILE A 568 -1.05 0.52 -14.30
CA ILE A 568 0.23 -0.05 -13.82
C ILE A 568 0.25 -0.07 -12.29
N GLY A 569 -0.20 1.00 -11.64
CA GLY A 569 -0.27 1.08 -10.18
C GLY A 569 -1.20 0.04 -9.57
N ALA A 570 -2.36 -0.20 -10.18
CA ALA A 570 -3.31 -1.22 -9.75
C ALA A 570 -2.75 -2.65 -9.95
N ILE A 571 -2.01 -2.90 -11.04
CA ILE A 571 -1.31 -4.18 -11.28
C ILE A 571 -0.20 -4.39 -10.25
N ASP A 572 0.57 -3.36 -9.93
CA ASP A 572 1.62 -3.45 -8.90
C ASP A 572 1.04 -3.71 -7.51
N ALA A 573 -0.12 -3.11 -7.19
CA ALA A 573 -0.85 -3.41 -5.97
C ALA A 573 -1.32 -4.88 -5.93
N TYR A 574 -1.84 -5.41 -7.04
CA TYR A 574 -2.18 -6.83 -7.17
C TYR A 574 -0.96 -7.74 -6.97
N ARG A 575 0.19 -7.42 -7.58
CA ARG A 575 1.43 -8.22 -7.50
C ARG A 575 2.07 -8.26 -6.10
N ARG A 576 1.77 -7.30 -5.22
CA ARG A 576 2.27 -7.29 -3.84
C ARG A 576 1.64 -8.39 -2.99
N HIS A 577 0.50 -8.93 -3.38
CA HIS A 577 -0.14 -10.02 -2.65
C HIS A 577 0.50 -11.36 -2.97
N PRO A 578 0.81 -12.20 -1.96
CA PRO A 578 1.36 -13.52 -2.19
C PRO A 578 0.33 -14.44 -2.86
N ASN A 579 0.81 -15.48 -3.56
CA ASN A 579 -0.04 -16.48 -4.21
C ASN A 579 -0.98 -17.26 -3.27
N THR A 580 -0.76 -17.16 -1.95
CA THR A 580 -1.59 -17.73 -0.88
C THR A 580 -2.72 -16.80 -0.41
N SER A 581 -2.79 -15.58 -0.95
CA SER A 581 -3.83 -14.59 -0.63
C SER A 581 -5.22 -15.05 -1.13
N PRO A 582 -6.32 -14.67 -0.44
CA PRO A 582 -7.67 -14.86 -0.96
C PRO A 582 -7.90 -14.17 -2.32
N PHE A 583 -7.03 -13.23 -2.71
CA PHE A 583 -7.12 -12.48 -3.97
C PHE A 583 -6.63 -13.24 -5.20
N ARG A 584 -6.19 -14.50 -5.07
CA ARG A 584 -5.73 -15.33 -6.19
C ARG A 584 -6.76 -15.47 -7.32
N ALA A 585 -8.04 -15.50 -6.98
CA ALA A 585 -9.13 -15.63 -7.96
C ALA A 585 -9.48 -14.30 -8.66
N VAL A 586 -8.97 -13.18 -8.18
CA VAL A 586 -9.26 -11.84 -8.72
C VAL A 586 -8.46 -11.61 -9.99
N LYS A 587 -9.11 -11.07 -11.03
CA LYS A 587 -8.49 -10.69 -12.30
C LYS A 587 -8.48 -9.17 -12.44
N VAL A 588 -7.32 -8.59 -12.70
CA VAL A 588 -7.16 -7.15 -12.95
C VAL A 588 -6.80 -6.95 -14.41
N LEU A 589 -7.55 -6.10 -15.11
CA LEU A 589 -7.31 -5.79 -16.52
C LEU A 589 -6.29 -4.68 -16.68
N ASN A 590 -5.38 -4.87 -17.63
CA ASN A 590 -4.46 -3.81 -18.03
C ASN A 590 -5.14 -2.93 -19.08
N SER A 591 -5.87 -1.90 -18.62
CA SER A 591 -6.57 -0.93 -19.48
C SER A 591 -5.59 -0.14 -20.36
N ALA A 592 -4.42 0.23 -19.84
CA ALA A 592 -3.38 0.92 -20.61
C ALA A 592 -2.89 0.11 -21.82
N TRP A 593 -2.69 -1.21 -21.65
CA TRP A 593 -2.25 -2.10 -22.72
C TRP A 593 -3.26 -2.21 -23.86
N ALA A 594 -4.54 -2.36 -23.53
CA ALA A 594 -5.59 -2.47 -24.52
C ALA A 594 -5.73 -1.19 -25.35
N VAL A 595 -5.68 -0.02 -24.69
CA VAL A 595 -5.72 1.29 -25.34
C VAL A 595 -4.50 1.49 -26.24
N ALA A 596 -3.30 1.15 -25.78
CA ALA A 596 -2.05 1.33 -26.54
C ALA A 596 -2.01 0.48 -27.83
N LYS A 597 -2.59 -0.72 -27.80
CA LYS A 597 -2.63 -1.60 -28.97
C LYS A 597 -3.63 -1.17 -30.03
N GLY A 598 -4.76 -0.59 -29.63
CA GLY A 598 -5.80 -0.12 -30.55
C GLY A 598 -6.29 -1.17 -31.56
N ARG A 599 -6.34 -2.45 -31.17
CA ARG A 599 -6.87 -3.50 -32.05
C ARG A 599 -8.35 -3.27 -32.29
N ARG A 600 -8.82 -3.58 -33.48
CA ARG A 600 -10.24 -3.58 -33.83
C ARG A 600 -10.78 -5.00 -33.82
N ALA A 601 -11.99 -5.16 -33.31
CA ALA A 601 -12.71 -6.42 -33.38
C ALA A 601 -12.91 -6.88 -34.83
N LYS A 602 -12.77 -8.19 -35.07
CA LYS A 602 -13.17 -8.80 -36.34
C LYS A 602 -14.69 -8.77 -36.49
N PRO A 603 -15.21 -8.73 -37.73
CA PRO A 603 -16.64 -8.80 -37.96
C PRO A 603 -17.21 -10.10 -37.36
N ASN A 604 -18.41 -10.01 -36.80
CA ASN A 604 -19.11 -11.12 -36.16
C ASN A 604 -18.33 -11.79 -35.01
N SER A 605 -17.48 -11.03 -34.31
CA SER A 605 -16.80 -11.50 -33.10
C SER A 605 -17.64 -11.25 -31.85
N ILE A 606 -17.32 -11.92 -30.72
CA ILE A 606 -17.93 -11.65 -29.41
C ILE A 606 -17.88 -10.16 -29.10
N ALA A 607 -16.73 -9.51 -29.32
CA ALA A 607 -16.61 -8.08 -29.07
C ALA A 607 -17.62 -7.26 -29.91
N SER A 608 -17.89 -7.63 -31.16
CA SER A 608 -18.86 -6.92 -32.00
C SER A 608 -20.32 -7.08 -31.53
N LYS A 609 -20.59 -8.07 -30.67
CA LYS A 609 -21.91 -8.35 -30.07
C LYS A 609 -22.12 -7.66 -28.72
N ILE A 610 -21.11 -6.96 -28.21
CA ILE A 610 -21.16 -6.22 -26.94
C ILE A 610 -21.03 -4.73 -27.23
N THR A 611 -21.93 -3.91 -26.69
CA THR A 611 -21.92 -2.45 -26.81
C THR A 611 -21.28 -1.83 -25.56
N ALA A 612 -20.36 -0.89 -25.76
CA ALA A 612 -19.70 -0.15 -24.68
C ALA A 612 -19.39 1.28 -25.15
N SER A 613 -19.85 2.27 -24.38
CA SER A 613 -19.74 3.70 -24.65
C SER A 613 -18.36 4.25 -24.31
N ASP A 614 -17.67 3.65 -23.33
CA ASP A 614 -16.31 4.02 -22.96
C ASP A 614 -15.29 3.48 -23.99
N PRO A 615 -14.52 4.36 -24.67
CA PRO A 615 -13.50 3.95 -25.63
C PRO A 615 -12.45 2.99 -25.06
N THR A 616 -12.13 3.11 -23.77
CA THR A 616 -11.19 2.23 -23.06
C THR A 616 -11.73 0.81 -23.00
N ILE A 617 -13.02 0.68 -22.68
CA ILE A 617 -13.69 -0.62 -22.53
C ILE A 617 -13.89 -1.26 -23.88
N ARG A 618 -14.25 -0.46 -24.89
CA ARG A 618 -14.25 -0.90 -26.29
C ARG A 618 -12.90 -1.49 -26.70
N ALA A 619 -11.79 -0.82 -26.39
CA ALA A 619 -10.44 -1.32 -26.71
C ALA A 619 -10.09 -2.62 -25.96
N ILE A 620 -10.52 -2.76 -24.70
CA ILE A 620 -10.33 -3.99 -23.90
C ILE A 620 -11.12 -5.16 -24.51
N LEU A 621 -12.38 -4.92 -24.87
CA LEU A 621 -13.23 -5.93 -25.49
C LEU A 621 -12.66 -6.36 -26.85
N ASP A 622 -12.20 -5.40 -27.66
CA ASP A 622 -11.59 -5.66 -28.97
C ASP A 622 -10.29 -6.47 -28.88
N ASP A 623 -9.36 -6.12 -27.97
CA ASP A 623 -8.09 -6.85 -27.84
C ASP A 623 -8.29 -8.29 -27.36
N ARG A 624 -9.24 -8.53 -26.43
CA ARG A 624 -9.41 -9.85 -25.81
C ARG A 624 -10.41 -10.75 -26.51
N TYR A 625 -11.53 -10.19 -26.95
CA TYR A 625 -12.68 -10.94 -27.48
C TYR A 625 -12.94 -10.64 -28.97
N GLY A 626 -12.19 -9.74 -29.59
CA GLY A 626 -12.33 -9.38 -31.01
C GLY A 626 -11.84 -10.45 -31.99
N ASP A 627 -11.12 -11.47 -31.52
CA ASP A 627 -10.62 -12.59 -32.33
C ASP A 627 -11.49 -13.85 -32.27
N ILE A 628 -12.56 -13.85 -31.47
CA ILE A 628 -13.44 -15.01 -31.26
C ILE A 628 -14.70 -14.80 -32.09
N ILE A 629 -14.85 -15.59 -33.16
CA ILE A 629 -15.94 -15.42 -34.12
C ILE A 629 -17.18 -16.21 -33.67
N CYS A 630 -18.33 -15.55 -33.65
CA CYS A 630 -19.63 -16.15 -33.44
C CYS A 630 -20.07 -16.86 -34.72
N ILE A 631 -20.24 -18.18 -34.67
CA ILE A 631 -20.60 -19.00 -35.84
C ILE A 631 -21.85 -19.82 -35.55
N GLU A 632 -22.53 -20.27 -36.61
CA GLU A 632 -23.69 -21.16 -36.53
C GLU A 632 -23.43 -22.51 -37.22
N ASP A 633 -22.67 -22.51 -38.31
CA ASP A 633 -22.38 -23.71 -39.10
C ASP A 633 -21.14 -24.47 -38.57
N SER A 634 -21.23 -25.80 -38.60
CA SER A 634 -20.13 -26.71 -38.27
C SER A 634 -18.95 -26.61 -39.23
N GLU A 635 -19.16 -26.20 -40.49
CA GLU A 635 -18.04 -26.04 -41.44
C GLU A 635 -17.09 -24.88 -41.07
N ASP A 636 -17.60 -23.85 -40.39
CA ASP A 636 -16.82 -22.65 -40.04
C ASP A 636 -15.80 -22.90 -38.92
N PHE A 637 -15.92 -24.01 -38.19
CA PHE A 637 -14.89 -24.47 -37.24
C PHE A 637 -13.52 -24.67 -37.91
N LYS A 638 -13.48 -25.00 -39.21
CA LYS A 638 -12.22 -25.15 -39.96
C LYS A 638 -11.58 -23.82 -40.36
N ARG A 639 -12.38 -22.74 -40.44
CA ARG A 639 -11.96 -21.44 -41.00
C ARG A 639 -11.41 -20.49 -39.94
N HIS A 640 -11.83 -20.65 -38.70
CA HIS A 640 -11.49 -19.73 -37.62
C HIS A 640 -10.83 -20.46 -36.44
N ALA A 641 -9.68 -19.95 -35.98
CA ALA A 641 -8.92 -20.57 -34.90
C ALA A 641 -9.61 -20.50 -33.53
N ARG A 642 -10.48 -19.49 -33.32
CA ARG A 642 -11.27 -19.29 -32.11
C ARG A 642 -12.72 -18.99 -32.48
N VAL A 643 -13.65 -19.84 -32.02
CA VAL A 643 -15.07 -19.71 -32.35
C VAL A 643 -15.97 -19.97 -31.15
N LEU A 644 -17.19 -19.41 -31.21
CA LEU A 644 -18.26 -19.60 -30.24
C LEU A 644 -19.57 -19.84 -30.99
N THR A 645 -20.33 -20.86 -30.61
CA THR A 645 -21.65 -21.19 -31.17
C THR A 645 -22.74 -21.05 -30.10
N ARG A 646 -23.99 -20.89 -30.54
CA ARG A 646 -25.17 -20.73 -29.66
C ARG A 646 -25.48 -21.95 -28.79
N ASP A 647 -25.00 -23.14 -29.17
CA ASP A 647 -25.14 -24.36 -28.38
C ASP A 647 -24.09 -24.49 -27.25
N PHE A 648 -23.45 -23.38 -26.87
CA PHE A 648 -22.38 -23.30 -25.87
C PHE A 648 -21.11 -24.08 -26.25
N THR A 649 -20.92 -24.39 -27.54
CA THR A 649 -19.68 -25.00 -28.03
C THR A 649 -18.65 -23.91 -28.40
N THR A 650 -17.39 -24.13 -28.02
CA THR A 650 -16.28 -23.22 -28.37
C THR A 650 -15.08 -24.01 -28.86
N GLN A 651 -14.36 -23.42 -29.81
CA GLN A 651 -13.06 -23.92 -30.26
C GLN A 651 -11.98 -22.90 -29.90
N SER A 652 -10.84 -23.39 -29.42
CA SER A 652 -9.63 -22.59 -29.27
C SER A 652 -8.41 -23.44 -29.65
N GLY A 653 -7.69 -23.05 -30.69
CA GLY A 653 -6.47 -23.76 -31.12
C GLY A 653 -6.72 -25.20 -31.57
N GLY A 654 -7.91 -25.48 -32.14
CA GLY A 654 -8.32 -26.80 -32.61
C GLY A 654 -8.95 -27.71 -31.55
N MET A 655 -8.98 -27.30 -30.27
CA MET A 655 -9.69 -28.03 -29.22
C MET A 655 -11.12 -27.53 -29.11
N VAL A 656 -12.10 -28.45 -29.23
CA VAL A 656 -13.53 -28.16 -29.09
C VAL A 656 -14.01 -28.55 -27.69
N SER A 657 -14.74 -27.65 -27.04
CA SER A 657 -15.27 -27.85 -25.68
C SER A 657 -16.66 -27.24 -25.54
N ARG A 658 -17.44 -27.71 -24.55
CA ARG A 658 -18.72 -27.11 -24.18
C ARG A 658 -18.60 -26.31 -22.89
N ILE A 659 -19.22 -25.15 -22.88
CA ILE A 659 -19.25 -24.21 -21.77
C ILE A 659 -20.51 -24.48 -20.95
N ARG A 660 -20.41 -24.35 -19.63
CA ARG A 660 -21.59 -24.45 -18.77
C ARG A 660 -22.34 -23.11 -18.77
N PRO A 661 -23.68 -23.11 -18.80
CA PRO A 661 -24.46 -21.89 -18.61
C PRO A 661 -24.06 -21.17 -17.31
N ALA A 662 -24.02 -19.83 -17.34
CA ALA A 662 -23.68 -19.04 -16.16
C ALA A 662 -24.84 -18.98 -15.17
N ASP A 663 -24.54 -18.94 -13.87
CA ASP A 663 -25.53 -18.71 -12.81
C ASP A 663 -25.95 -17.22 -12.83
N GLY A 664 -26.96 -16.91 -13.63
CA GLY A 664 -27.59 -15.59 -13.73
C GLY A 664 -26.95 -14.63 -14.74
N ALA A 665 -27.80 -13.87 -15.44
CA ALA A 665 -27.43 -12.83 -16.39
C ALA A 665 -26.95 -11.56 -15.66
N LEU A 666 -25.73 -11.11 -15.97
CA LEU A 666 -25.08 -9.93 -15.38
C LEU A 666 -24.83 -8.81 -16.39
N LEU A 667 -24.79 -9.12 -17.68
CA LEU A 667 -24.70 -8.15 -18.76
C LEU A 667 -26.12 -7.90 -19.24
N SER A 668 -26.95 -7.24 -18.43
CA SER A 668 -28.37 -7.04 -18.75
C SER A 668 -28.57 -5.89 -19.73
N SER A 669 -29.39 -6.15 -20.75
CA SER A 669 -30.04 -5.14 -21.57
C SER A 669 -30.95 -4.26 -20.70
N THR A 670 -30.71 -2.95 -20.72
CA THR A 670 -31.66 -2.00 -20.15
C THR A 670 -32.83 -1.85 -21.11
N THR A 671 -33.95 -2.52 -20.82
CA THR A 671 -35.24 -2.02 -21.28
C THR A 671 -35.49 -0.71 -20.52
N SER A 672 -35.20 0.41 -21.18
CA SER A 672 -35.57 1.74 -20.70
C SER A 672 -37.12 1.89 -20.65
N PRO A 673 -37.66 2.77 -19.79
CA PRO A 673 -39.00 2.68 -19.21
C PRO A 673 -40.19 2.79 -20.18
#